data_AF-A0A9P0IMR6-F1
#
_entry.id   AF-A0A9P0IMR6-F1
#
_cell.length_a   1.000
_cell.length_b   1.000
_cell.length_c   1.000
_cell.angle_alpha   90.00
_cell.angle_beta   90.00
_cell.angle_gamma   90.00
#
_symmetry.space_group_name_H-M   'P 1'
#
loop_
_entity.id
_entity.type
_entity.pdbx_description
1 polymer ?
#
loop_
_entity_poly.entity_id
_entity_poly.type
_entity_poly.pdbx_seq_one_letter_code
_entity_poly.pdbx_strand_id
1 'polypeptide(L)'
;MTRIWGGDRRLLLFSYSIETINMLIIPMIRTKKEALGSMGNDAPLACLSLFQPLIYSYFKQLFAQVTNPPIDPFREKIVMSLMCPIGPEANILIPSAKQCHRLFLPNPILSLYDLEVLRNNLHRGWKTKVIDVTFNKDEGPSGFSKALDRICEEASDAANSNYQLIILSDRSAGSERIPISILLALGATHHHLIDLRLRMKVGLIVETGEAREVHQMCVLLGYGADGICPYLVFEMAKSLRAEGVLDSSFTDKILFENYCEAMERGISKVMAKMGISTLQSYKGAQIFEAVGLADEVINKCFKGTQSRIGGINFERLAKEAYERHYLSYSYRNTDMLVLMNPGYFHWRTGGEKHINDPISIANLQDAASNKSTNSYDKFCESTMESVRACTLRGQLELVPTTKSIDISEVEPAANIVKRFATGAMSLGSISIEAHTSLAIAMNKLGGKSNTGEGGENADRYLNQDPENNKRSAIKQVASGRFGVTSSYLAHADDIQIKMAQGAKPGEGGELPGYKVTKDIAATRHSVPGVGLISPPPHHDIYSIEDLAELIYDLKCANPNGRISVKLVSEVGVGVVASGVAKGKAEHIVISGHDGGTGASSWTGIKNAGLPWELGVAETHQVLVLNNLRSRVVVQADGQIRTGFDVIVAALLGADEIGLSTAPLIVLGCTMMRKCHLNTCPVGIATQDPVLRKKFAGKPEHVINFLFMLAEDVRKHMANLGVAKYQDLIGRTDLLKMTDSNNNPKAKFLNLSPVLRNALHMRPGVNIIGGSESQDFQLEKRMDNILITAAQPVIDGLQKSVNIELTINNECRAFVSTLSYHISMKYGDAGLPDNSINIKLKGSAGQSFCAFMTKGVHVTLEGDANDYVGKGLSGGEIVIFPTKIVNIPI
;
A
#
# COMPACT_ATOMS: atom_id res chain seq x y z
N MET A 1 -18.62 -15.89 -31.71
CA MET A 1 -19.53 -14.73 -31.79
C MET A 1 -19.70 -14.16 -30.39
N THR A 2 -18.92 -13.15 -30.05
CA THR A 2 -18.98 -12.43 -28.77
C THR A 2 -20.27 -11.61 -28.75
N ARG A 3 -21.29 -12.08 -28.04
CA ARG A 3 -22.53 -11.33 -27.81
C ARG A 3 -22.17 -10.09 -26.98
N ILE A 4 -22.38 -8.92 -27.57
CA ILE A 4 -22.03 -7.61 -27.00
C ILE A 4 -23.20 -7.17 -26.13
N TRP A 5 -22.94 -7.09 -24.84
CA TRP A 5 -23.92 -6.92 -23.77
C TRP A 5 -24.80 -5.69 -23.97
N GLY A 6 -26.12 -5.91 -23.85
CA GLY A 6 -27.21 -5.08 -24.37
C GLY A 6 -27.04 -3.58 -24.16
N GLY A 7 -27.45 -2.82 -25.17
CA GLY A 7 -27.31 -1.36 -25.32
C GLY A 7 -28.02 -0.47 -24.29
N ASP A 8 -27.98 -0.84 -23.01
CA ASP A 8 -28.35 0.01 -21.89
C ASP A 8 -27.34 1.14 -21.75
N ARG A 9 -27.70 2.31 -22.29
CA ARG A 9 -26.89 3.54 -22.27
C ARG A 9 -26.56 4.01 -20.85
N ARG A 10 -27.30 3.56 -19.82
CA ARG A 10 -27.00 3.91 -18.42
C ARG A 10 -25.66 3.33 -17.97
N LEU A 11 -25.26 2.17 -18.48
CA LEU A 11 -23.96 1.58 -18.16
C LEU A 11 -22.82 2.52 -18.56
N LEU A 12 -22.89 3.11 -19.76
CA LEU A 12 -21.90 4.09 -20.21
C LEU A 12 -21.99 5.40 -19.41
N LEU A 13 -23.21 5.87 -19.12
CA LEU A 13 -23.45 7.09 -18.34
C LEU A 13 -22.78 7.03 -16.96
N PHE A 14 -22.90 5.88 -16.29
CA PHE A 14 -22.31 5.59 -14.98
C PHE A 14 -20.90 5.01 -15.06
N SER A 15 -20.23 5.10 -16.22
CA SER A 15 -18.83 4.72 -16.43
C SER A 15 -18.53 3.23 -16.13
N TYR A 16 -19.45 2.33 -16.48
CA TYR A 16 -19.15 0.89 -16.51
C TYR A 16 -18.30 0.60 -17.74
N SER A 17 -17.31 -0.27 -17.56
CA SER A 17 -16.45 -0.75 -18.63
C SER A 17 -16.46 -2.27 -18.71
N ILE A 18 -16.09 -2.79 -19.88
CA ILE A 18 -15.95 -4.24 -20.10
C ILE A 18 -14.97 -4.86 -19.09
N GLU A 19 -13.89 -4.15 -18.75
CA GLU A 19 -12.94 -4.60 -17.73
C GLU A 19 -13.59 -4.69 -16.35
N THR A 20 -14.28 -3.64 -15.91
CA THR A 20 -14.93 -3.61 -14.58
C THR A 20 -15.94 -4.75 -14.43
N ILE A 21 -16.75 -4.99 -15.46
CA ILE A 21 -17.76 -6.06 -15.45
C ILE A 21 -17.09 -7.44 -15.37
N ASN A 22 -16.15 -7.73 -16.26
CA ASN A 22 -15.56 -9.07 -16.37
C ASN A 22 -14.53 -9.39 -15.28
N MET A 23 -13.75 -8.39 -14.86
CA MET A 23 -12.67 -8.58 -13.90
C MET A 23 -13.11 -8.41 -12.45
N LEU A 24 -14.14 -7.61 -12.17
CA LEU A 24 -14.56 -7.31 -10.80
C LEU A 24 -15.97 -7.85 -10.51
N ILE A 25 -16.99 -7.39 -11.24
CA ILE A 25 -18.39 -7.67 -10.89
C ILE A 25 -18.74 -9.16 -11.07
N ILE A 26 -18.43 -9.74 -12.22
CA ILE A 26 -18.70 -11.17 -12.48
C ILE A 26 -17.97 -12.07 -11.47
N PRO A 27 -16.67 -11.86 -11.16
CA PRO A 27 -16.00 -12.63 -10.11
C PRO A 27 -16.62 -12.49 -8.73
N MET A 28 -17.07 -11.29 -8.33
CA MET A 28 -17.80 -11.10 -7.07
C MET A 28 -19.09 -11.92 -7.02
N ILE A 29 -19.86 -11.92 -8.10
CA ILE A 29 -21.10 -12.71 -8.22
C ILE A 29 -20.81 -14.22 -8.23
N ARG A 30 -19.76 -14.68 -8.91
CA ARG A 30 -19.46 -16.11 -9.06
C ARG A 30 -18.76 -16.72 -7.84
N THR A 31 -17.85 -15.97 -7.23
CA THR A 31 -16.92 -16.50 -6.21
C THR A 31 -17.14 -15.92 -4.82
N LYS A 32 -18.08 -14.96 -4.68
CA LYS A 32 -18.37 -14.26 -3.42
C LYS A 32 -17.15 -13.52 -2.85
N LYS A 33 -16.20 -13.16 -3.72
CA LYS A 33 -14.92 -12.52 -3.39
C LYS A 33 -14.52 -11.57 -4.51
N GLU A 34 -13.84 -10.50 -4.14
CA GLU A 34 -13.15 -9.67 -5.12
C GLU A 34 -12.03 -10.46 -5.82
N ALA A 35 -11.81 -10.19 -7.10
CA ALA A 35 -10.72 -10.80 -7.84
C ALA A 35 -9.34 -10.26 -7.41
N LEU A 36 -8.34 -11.14 -7.47
CA LEU A 36 -6.94 -10.74 -7.33
C LEU A 36 -6.40 -10.17 -8.65
N GLY A 37 -5.45 -9.26 -8.52
CA GLY A 37 -4.63 -8.68 -9.56
C GLY A 37 -3.14 -8.79 -9.23
N SER A 38 -2.30 -8.21 -10.09
CA SER A 38 -0.86 -8.11 -9.87
C SER A 38 -0.26 -6.92 -10.61
N MET A 39 1.01 -6.62 -10.31
CA MET A 39 1.71 -5.36 -10.64
C MET A 39 1.12 -4.14 -9.92
N GLY A 40 1.75 -2.98 -10.09
CA GLY A 40 1.34 -1.73 -9.45
C GLY A 40 0.29 -0.97 -10.25
N ASN A 41 -0.26 0.08 -9.64
CA ASN A 41 -1.12 1.03 -10.35
C ASN A 41 -0.27 2.08 -11.06
N ASP A 42 -0.07 1.86 -12.35
CA ASP A 42 0.68 2.75 -13.23
C ASP A 42 -0.21 3.56 -14.19
N ALA A 43 -1.52 3.57 -13.95
CA ALA A 43 -2.45 4.45 -14.64
C ALA A 43 -2.40 5.87 -14.02
N PRO A 44 -2.84 6.92 -14.73
CA PRO A 44 -2.90 8.27 -14.22
C PRO A 44 -3.65 8.41 -12.92
N LEU A 45 -3.19 9.34 -12.08
CA LEU A 45 -4.02 9.90 -11.02
C LEU A 45 -5.32 10.47 -11.61
N ALA A 46 -6.42 10.42 -10.86
CA ALA A 46 -7.72 10.85 -11.36
C ALA A 46 -7.71 12.32 -11.84
N CYS A 47 -6.94 13.17 -11.15
CA CYS A 47 -6.71 14.56 -11.53
C CYS A 47 -5.83 14.78 -12.77
N LEU A 48 -5.29 13.71 -13.36
CA LEU A 48 -4.48 13.74 -14.58
C LEU A 48 -5.12 12.93 -15.74
N SER A 49 -5.95 11.92 -15.44
CA SER A 49 -6.64 11.08 -16.43
C SER A 49 -7.50 11.91 -17.39
N LEU A 50 -7.51 11.59 -18.68
CA LEU A 50 -8.37 12.28 -19.66
C LEU A 50 -9.71 11.56 -19.91
N PHE A 51 -9.98 10.47 -19.20
CA PHE A 51 -11.15 9.59 -19.39
C PHE A 51 -12.26 9.81 -18.35
N GLN A 52 -12.49 11.06 -17.94
CA GLN A 52 -13.59 11.50 -17.05
C GLN A 52 -13.82 10.55 -15.85
N PRO A 53 -12.79 10.31 -15.00
CA PRO A 53 -12.90 9.36 -13.90
C PRO A 53 -14.03 9.75 -12.93
N LEU A 54 -14.69 8.75 -12.37
CA LEU A 54 -15.65 8.99 -11.29
C LEU A 54 -14.94 9.57 -10.06
N ILE A 55 -15.68 10.34 -9.27
CA ILE A 55 -15.10 11.07 -8.14
C ILE A 55 -14.49 10.16 -7.06
N TYR A 56 -14.95 8.91 -6.95
CA TYR A 56 -14.35 7.91 -6.05
C TYR A 56 -12.84 7.75 -6.29
N SER A 57 -12.39 7.82 -7.54
CA SER A 57 -10.99 7.60 -7.91
C SER A 57 -10.02 8.66 -7.34
N TYR A 58 -10.55 9.81 -6.89
CA TYR A 58 -9.79 10.86 -6.22
C TYR A 58 -9.52 10.54 -4.75
N PHE A 59 -10.27 9.63 -4.14
CA PHE A 59 -10.09 9.22 -2.75
C PHE A 59 -9.16 8.02 -2.64
N LYS A 60 -8.19 8.10 -1.74
CA LYS A 60 -7.29 7.00 -1.40
C LYS A 60 -7.54 6.58 0.04
N GLN A 61 -7.71 5.26 0.22
CA GLN A 61 -7.91 4.64 1.52
C GLN A 61 -6.67 4.89 2.38
N LEU A 62 -6.88 5.47 3.56
CA LEU A 62 -5.86 5.54 4.60
C LEU A 62 -5.74 4.18 5.29
N PHE A 63 -4.60 3.95 5.91
CA PHE A 63 -4.28 2.69 6.58
C PHE A 63 -3.44 2.96 7.81
N ALA A 64 -3.40 2.00 8.72
CA ALA A 64 -2.57 2.09 9.90
C ALA A 64 -1.15 1.65 9.55
N GLN A 65 -0.16 2.42 10.00
CA GLN A 65 1.24 2.01 10.00
C GLN A 65 1.91 2.53 11.27
N VAL A 66 2.48 1.61 12.04
CA VAL A 66 3.23 1.84 13.30
C VAL A 66 2.36 2.31 14.47
N THR A 67 1.62 3.41 14.35
CA THR A 67 0.89 4.04 15.46
C THR A 67 -0.16 3.15 16.10
N ASN A 68 -0.76 2.28 15.29
CA ASN A 68 -1.72 1.26 15.67
C ASN A 68 -1.67 0.15 14.62
N PRO A 69 -2.16 -1.07 14.93
CA PRO A 69 -2.14 -2.17 13.97
C PRO A 69 -3.41 -2.23 13.11
N PRO A 70 -3.32 -2.74 11.86
CA PRO A 70 -4.47 -3.28 11.16
C PRO A 70 -4.98 -4.58 11.84
N ILE A 71 -6.19 -5.02 11.48
CA ILE A 71 -6.82 -6.26 11.99
C ILE A 71 -6.80 -7.33 10.90
N ASP A 72 -6.84 -8.62 11.25
CA ASP A 72 -7.08 -9.68 10.26
C ASP A 72 -8.59 -9.88 10.02
N PRO A 73 -9.16 -9.42 8.89
CA PRO A 73 -10.60 -9.47 8.65
C PRO A 73 -11.15 -10.88 8.41
N PHE A 74 -10.28 -11.89 8.32
CA PHE A 74 -10.66 -13.27 8.06
C PHE A 74 -10.50 -14.13 9.31
N ARG A 75 -9.34 -14.04 9.97
CA ARG A 75 -9.00 -14.84 11.16
C ARG A 75 -9.60 -14.27 12.43
N GLU A 76 -9.74 -12.95 12.49
CA GLU A 76 -10.29 -12.22 13.64
C GLU A 76 -11.71 -11.70 13.34
N LYS A 77 -12.42 -12.33 12.38
CA LYS A 77 -13.77 -11.91 11.97
C LYS A 77 -14.75 -11.77 13.15
N ILE A 78 -14.56 -12.55 14.21
CA ILE A 78 -15.42 -12.53 15.40
C ILE A 78 -15.50 -11.16 16.09
N VAL A 79 -14.45 -10.33 15.98
CA VAL A 79 -14.45 -8.98 16.56
C VAL A 79 -14.99 -7.92 15.59
N MET A 80 -15.25 -8.28 14.33
CA MET A 80 -15.70 -7.36 13.29
C MET A 80 -17.21 -7.43 13.05
N SER A 81 -17.81 -6.29 12.71
CA SER A 81 -19.25 -6.23 12.38
C SER A 81 -19.58 -5.17 11.35
N LEU A 82 -20.37 -5.55 10.35
CA LEU A 82 -21.03 -4.62 9.43
C LEU A 82 -22.47 -4.28 9.84
N MET A 83 -22.96 -4.85 10.94
CA MET A 83 -24.28 -4.53 11.45
C MET A 83 -24.30 -3.07 11.90
N CYS A 84 -25.27 -2.31 11.41
CA CYS A 84 -25.38 -0.89 11.70
C CYS A 84 -26.84 -0.50 11.96
N PRO A 85 -27.13 0.16 13.09
CA PRO A 85 -28.43 0.78 13.28
C PRO A 85 -28.55 2.04 12.40
N ILE A 86 -29.74 2.33 11.87
CA ILE A 86 -30.02 3.47 11.00
C ILE A 86 -31.33 4.17 11.40
N GLY A 87 -31.49 5.43 10.97
CA GLY A 87 -32.62 6.27 11.33
C GLY A 87 -32.35 7.19 12.53
N PRO A 88 -33.39 7.84 13.08
CA PRO A 88 -33.24 8.88 14.10
C PRO A 88 -32.55 8.37 15.37
N GLU A 89 -31.66 9.20 15.92
CA GLU A 89 -30.96 8.94 17.17
C GLU A 89 -31.62 9.72 18.31
N ALA A 90 -31.91 9.03 19.42
CA ALA A 90 -32.37 9.68 20.64
C ALA A 90 -31.19 10.27 21.44
N ASN A 91 -31.49 11.12 22.41
CA ASN A 91 -30.47 11.72 23.26
C ASN A 91 -29.70 10.63 24.04
N ILE A 92 -28.39 10.55 23.81
CA ILE A 92 -27.49 9.58 24.46
C ILE A 92 -27.38 9.81 25.97
N LEU A 93 -27.59 11.05 26.44
CA LEU A 93 -27.49 11.43 27.86
C LEU A 93 -28.73 11.01 28.67
N ILE A 94 -29.82 10.59 28.01
CA ILE A 94 -31.07 10.20 28.66
C ILE A 94 -31.37 8.73 28.30
N PRO A 95 -31.05 7.78 29.21
CA PRO A 95 -31.37 6.37 29.02
C PRO A 95 -32.87 6.20 28.78
N SER A 96 -33.26 5.69 27.60
CA SER A 96 -34.67 5.50 27.27
C SER A 96 -34.86 4.47 26.15
N ALA A 97 -36.01 3.81 26.13
CA ALA A 97 -36.38 2.85 25.07
C ALA A 97 -36.34 3.46 23.66
N LYS A 98 -36.46 4.80 23.55
CA LYS A 98 -36.34 5.53 22.28
C LYS A 98 -34.97 5.34 21.62
N GLN A 99 -33.91 5.08 22.38
CA GLN A 99 -32.57 4.80 21.84
C GLN A 99 -32.55 3.52 20.98
N CYS A 100 -33.46 2.57 21.24
CA CYS A 100 -33.63 1.35 20.46
C CYS A 100 -34.58 1.51 19.26
N HIS A 101 -35.15 2.71 19.03
CA HIS A 101 -36.07 2.97 17.91
C HIS A 101 -35.28 3.25 16.63
N ARG A 102 -34.47 2.27 16.21
CA ARG A 102 -33.61 2.30 15.02
C ARG A 102 -33.93 1.07 14.16
N LEU A 103 -33.69 1.14 12.85
CA LEU A 103 -33.69 -0.05 11.99
C LEU A 103 -32.28 -0.64 12.01
N PHE A 104 -32.15 -1.94 12.27
CA PHE A 104 -30.86 -2.61 12.23
C PHE A 104 -30.66 -3.26 10.87
N LEU A 105 -29.65 -2.79 10.14
CA LEU A 105 -29.21 -3.44 8.91
C LEU A 105 -28.09 -4.42 9.24
N PRO A 106 -28.21 -5.72 8.88
CA PRO A 106 -27.12 -6.67 9.05
C PRO A 106 -25.96 -6.40 8.08
N ASN A 107 -26.25 -5.81 6.93
CA ASN A 107 -25.29 -5.42 5.90
C ASN A 107 -25.71 -4.07 5.31
N PRO A 108 -24.78 -3.16 4.98
CA PRO A 108 -25.11 -1.89 4.34
C PRO A 108 -25.63 -2.02 2.90
N ILE A 109 -25.42 -3.15 2.23
CA ILE A 109 -25.89 -3.37 0.86
C ILE A 109 -27.34 -3.84 0.85
N LEU A 110 -28.18 -3.08 0.15
CA LEU A 110 -29.62 -3.29 0.05
C LEU A 110 -29.98 -3.90 -1.30
N SER A 111 -30.90 -4.86 -1.31
CA SER A 111 -31.49 -5.35 -2.56
C SER A 111 -32.52 -4.35 -3.11
N LEU A 112 -32.93 -4.57 -4.37
CA LEU A 112 -34.04 -3.81 -4.96
C LEU A 112 -35.33 -3.92 -4.13
N TYR A 113 -35.56 -5.09 -3.51
CA TYR A 113 -36.72 -5.33 -2.67
C TYR A 113 -36.62 -4.58 -1.33
N ASP A 114 -35.47 -4.65 -0.67
CA ASP A 114 -35.24 -3.94 0.60
C ASP A 114 -35.44 -2.42 0.44
N LEU A 115 -34.98 -1.87 -0.69
CA LEU A 115 -35.16 -0.45 -0.98
C LEU A 115 -36.64 -0.08 -1.14
N GLU A 116 -37.45 -0.91 -1.81
CA GLU A 116 -38.89 -0.65 -1.97
C GLU A 116 -39.64 -0.73 -0.63
N VAL A 117 -39.23 -1.64 0.25
CA VAL A 117 -39.72 -1.71 1.63
C VAL A 117 -39.38 -0.44 2.41
N LEU A 118 -38.16 0.07 2.28
CA LEU A 118 -37.73 1.31 2.93
C LEU A 118 -38.41 2.55 2.34
N ARG A 119 -38.65 2.56 1.03
CA ARG A 119 -39.35 3.65 0.31
C ARG A 119 -40.79 3.80 0.79
N ASN A 120 -41.51 2.69 0.97
CA ASN A 120 -42.90 2.67 1.44
C ASN A 120 -43.01 2.36 2.95
N ASN A 121 -41.96 2.62 3.71
CA ASN A 121 -41.90 2.26 5.11
C ASN A 121 -42.96 3.01 5.93
N LEU A 122 -43.78 2.26 6.68
CA LEU A 122 -44.74 2.78 7.65
C LEU A 122 -44.46 2.28 9.07
N HIS A 123 -43.33 1.60 9.28
CA HIS A 123 -42.94 1.07 10.59
C HIS A 123 -42.86 2.20 11.61
N ARG A 124 -43.64 2.11 12.69
CA ARG A 124 -43.73 3.14 13.74
C ARG A 124 -44.12 4.53 13.22
N GLY A 125 -44.86 4.58 12.12
CA GLY A 125 -45.27 5.84 11.47
C GLY A 125 -44.10 6.60 10.82
N TRP A 126 -42.98 5.92 10.56
CA TRP A 126 -41.86 6.54 9.86
C TRP A 126 -42.27 6.98 8.46
N LYS A 127 -41.63 8.05 7.99
CA LYS A 127 -41.78 8.54 6.62
C LYS A 127 -40.44 8.55 5.91
N THR A 128 -40.48 8.21 4.63
CA THR A 128 -39.32 8.23 3.74
C THR A 128 -39.51 9.28 2.66
N LYS A 129 -38.52 10.15 2.46
CA LYS A 129 -38.48 11.12 1.36
C LYS A 129 -37.51 10.63 0.30
N VAL A 130 -37.95 10.53 -0.94
CA VAL A 130 -37.05 10.30 -2.08
C VAL A 130 -36.67 11.67 -2.65
N ILE A 131 -35.38 11.92 -2.81
CA ILE A 131 -34.80 13.13 -3.40
C ILE A 131 -34.09 12.71 -4.69
N ASP A 132 -34.50 13.32 -5.79
CA ASP A 132 -33.87 13.13 -7.10
C ASP A 132 -32.55 13.89 -7.15
N VAL A 133 -31.44 13.18 -7.37
CA VAL A 133 -30.08 13.77 -7.48
C VAL A 133 -29.65 14.07 -8.92
N THR A 134 -30.61 14.22 -9.83
CA THR A 134 -30.39 14.60 -11.22
C THR A 134 -30.83 16.04 -11.51
N PHE A 135 -30.38 16.60 -12.63
CA PHE A 135 -30.76 17.94 -13.10
C PHE A 135 -31.00 17.97 -14.61
N ASN A 136 -31.73 18.97 -15.10
CA ASN A 136 -32.06 19.06 -16.52
C ASN A 136 -30.81 19.40 -17.33
N LYS A 137 -30.56 18.62 -18.39
CA LYS A 137 -29.46 18.84 -19.34
C LYS A 137 -29.42 20.27 -19.89
N ASP A 138 -30.57 20.89 -20.12
CA ASP A 138 -30.69 22.24 -20.71
C ASP A 138 -30.18 23.36 -19.79
N GLU A 139 -30.01 23.10 -18.49
CA GLU A 139 -29.47 24.07 -17.53
C GLU A 139 -27.95 24.34 -17.70
N GLY A 140 -27.30 23.56 -18.57
CA GLY A 140 -25.85 23.61 -18.76
C GLY A 140 -25.05 23.28 -17.49
N PRO A 141 -23.72 23.44 -17.51
CA PRO A 141 -22.86 23.21 -16.35
C PRO A 141 -23.31 23.96 -15.07
N SER A 142 -24.02 25.08 -15.22
CA SER A 142 -24.55 25.87 -14.09
C SER A 142 -25.64 25.14 -13.29
N GLY A 143 -26.36 24.19 -13.91
CA GLY A 143 -27.37 23.38 -13.23
C GLY A 143 -26.78 22.45 -12.17
N PHE A 144 -25.50 22.10 -12.30
CA PHE A 144 -24.82 21.18 -11.38
C PHE A 144 -24.80 21.70 -9.93
N SER A 145 -24.30 22.93 -9.72
CA SER A 145 -24.23 23.52 -8.38
C SER A 145 -25.62 23.83 -7.81
N LYS A 146 -26.54 24.33 -8.65
CA LYS A 146 -27.93 24.59 -8.26
C LYS A 146 -28.64 23.32 -7.78
N ALA A 147 -28.41 22.21 -8.46
CA ALA A 147 -29.00 20.94 -8.08
C ALA A 147 -28.40 20.39 -6.78
N LEU A 148 -27.09 20.58 -6.52
CA LEU A 148 -26.50 20.27 -5.22
C LEU A 148 -27.13 21.07 -4.08
N ASP A 149 -27.35 22.38 -4.28
CA ASP A 149 -28.01 23.24 -3.28
C ASP A 149 -29.47 22.80 -3.06
N ARG A 150 -30.23 22.55 -4.13
CA ARG A 150 -31.60 22.01 -4.07
C ARG A 150 -31.66 20.71 -3.26
N ILE A 151 -30.74 19.77 -3.50
CA ILE A 151 -30.71 18.49 -2.77
C ILE A 151 -30.50 18.72 -1.28
N CYS A 152 -29.61 19.65 -0.91
CA CYS A 152 -29.36 20.01 0.49
C CYS A 152 -30.60 20.63 1.15
N GLU A 153 -31.25 21.57 0.47
CA GLU A 153 -32.48 22.22 0.92
C GLU A 153 -33.61 21.21 1.12
N GLU A 154 -33.91 20.38 0.11
CA GLU A 154 -34.94 19.34 0.18
C GLU A 154 -34.69 18.33 1.33
N ALA A 155 -33.43 18.01 1.59
CA ALA A 155 -33.06 17.12 2.70
C ALA A 155 -33.28 17.79 4.06
N SER A 156 -32.93 19.07 4.20
CA SER A 156 -33.16 19.85 5.43
C SER A 156 -34.66 20.03 5.70
N ASP A 157 -35.46 20.28 4.67
CA ASP A 157 -36.92 20.40 4.74
C ASP A 157 -37.56 19.07 5.13
N ALA A 158 -37.08 17.96 4.59
CA ALA A 158 -37.55 16.62 4.97
C ALA A 158 -37.25 16.34 6.46
N ALA A 159 -36.04 16.65 6.92
CA ALA A 159 -35.67 16.46 8.33
C ALA A 159 -36.50 17.34 9.28
N ASN A 160 -36.84 18.58 8.87
CA ASN A 160 -37.72 19.47 9.64
C ASN A 160 -39.19 19.04 9.59
N SER A 161 -39.62 18.46 8.47
CA SER A 161 -40.97 17.91 8.27
C SER A 161 -41.17 16.52 8.88
N ASN A 162 -40.28 16.11 9.78
CA ASN A 162 -40.34 14.87 10.55
C ASN A 162 -40.34 13.59 9.68
N TYR A 163 -39.56 13.59 8.59
CA TYR A 163 -39.15 12.36 7.91
C TYR A 163 -38.01 11.68 8.69
N GLN A 164 -37.99 10.35 8.71
CA GLN A 164 -36.95 9.58 9.41
C GLN A 164 -35.93 8.98 8.44
N LEU A 165 -36.29 8.83 7.16
CA LEU A 165 -35.41 8.32 6.12
C LEU A 165 -35.43 9.25 4.91
N ILE A 166 -34.27 9.43 4.31
CA ILE A 166 -34.09 10.14 3.05
C ILE A 166 -33.38 9.17 2.11
N ILE A 167 -33.96 8.96 0.92
CA ILE A 167 -33.33 8.20 -0.16
C ILE A 167 -32.84 9.21 -1.20
N LEU A 168 -31.53 9.30 -1.38
CA LEU A 168 -30.92 10.01 -2.49
C LEU A 168 -30.88 9.07 -3.71
N SER A 169 -31.50 9.46 -4.81
CA SER A 169 -31.70 8.58 -5.97
C SER A 169 -31.25 9.22 -7.29
N ASP A 170 -30.39 8.53 -8.04
CA ASP A 170 -30.01 8.89 -9.41
C ASP A 170 -30.83 8.17 -10.49
N ARG A 171 -31.90 7.46 -10.09
CA ARG A 171 -32.73 6.62 -10.97
C ARG A 171 -33.42 7.37 -12.11
N SER A 172 -33.62 8.68 -11.97
CA SER A 172 -34.18 9.56 -13.01
C SER A 172 -33.20 9.93 -14.12
N ALA A 173 -31.93 9.47 -14.05
CA ALA A 173 -30.92 9.74 -15.06
C ALA A 173 -31.32 9.15 -16.43
N GLY A 174 -31.15 9.94 -17.49
CA GLY A 174 -31.62 9.57 -18.82
C GLY A 174 -31.21 10.58 -19.89
N SER A 175 -31.90 10.60 -21.03
CA SER A 175 -31.56 11.48 -22.15
C SER A 175 -31.67 12.98 -21.81
N GLU A 176 -32.62 13.34 -20.96
CA GLU A 176 -32.89 14.75 -20.57
C GLU A 176 -32.34 15.12 -19.19
N ARG A 177 -31.89 14.14 -18.40
CA ARG A 177 -31.48 14.34 -17.01
C ARG A 177 -30.08 13.83 -16.76
N ILE A 178 -29.21 14.71 -16.30
CA ILE A 178 -27.82 14.40 -15.97
C ILE A 178 -27.74 14.09 -14.48
N PRO A 179 -27.17 12.95 -14.07
CA PRO A 179 -26.95 12.66 -12.68
C PRO A 179 -25.81 13.52 -12.12
N ILE A 180 -26.02 14.11 -10.94
CA ILE A 180 -24.90 14.48 -10.08
C ILE A 180 -24.29 13.18 -9.56
N SER A 181 -22.97 13.14 -9.36
CA SER A 181 -22.37 11.99 -8.69
C SER A 181 -23.02 11.82 -7.32
N ILE A 182 -23.50 10.61 -7.05
CA ILE A 182 -24.22 10.32 -5.82
C ILE A 182 -23.34 10.55 -4.58
N LEU A 183 -22.02 10.41 -4.71
CA LEU A 183 -21.08 10.72 -3.64
C LEU A 183 -21.07 12.22 -3.30
N LEU A 184 -21.09 13.11 -4.31
CA LEU A 184 -21.15 14.56 -4.09
C LEU A 184 -22.45 14.96 -3.43
N ALA A 185 -23.57 14.43 -3.93
CA ALA A 185 -24.89 14.68 -3.37
C ALA A 185 -24.99 14.18 -1.91
N LEU A 186 -24.50 12.96 -1.65
CA LEU A 186 -24.45 12.39 -0.30
C LEU A 186 -23.59 13.22 0.64
N GLY A 187 -22.35 13.52 0.25
CA GLY A 187 -21.42 14.27 1.07
C GLY A 187 -21.91 15.68 1.40
N ALA A 188 -22.44 16.39 0.40
CA ALA A 188 -23.06 17.70 0.60
C ALA A 188 -24.26 17.63 1.56
N THR A 189 -25.16 16.65 1.35
CA THR A 189 -26.32 16.44 2.22
C THR A 189 -25.90 16.09 3.65
N HIS A 190 -24.92 15.21 3.81
CA HIS A 190 -24.41 14.77 5.10
C HIS A 190 -23.87 15.95 5.92
N HIS A 191 -22.95 16.72 5.35
CA HIS A 191 -22.33 17.87 6.01
C HIS A 191 -23.31 19.02 6.22
N HIS A 192 -24.19 19.29 5.25
CA HIS A 192 -25.24 20.31 5.40
C HIS A 192 -26.18 19.99 6.58
N LEU A 193 -26.64 18.73 6.70
CA LEU A 193 -27.45 18.30 7.82
C LEU A 193 -26.68 18.32 9.15
N ILE A 194 -25.36 18.10 9.15
CA ILE A 194 -24.52 18.26 10.36
C ILE A 194 -24.47 19.72 10.79
N ASP A 195 -24.17 20.63 9.86
CA ASP A 195 -24.07 22.07 10.14
C ASP A 195 -25.40 22.63 10.68
N LEU A 196 -26.54 22.11 10.21
CA LEU A 196 -27.88 22.43 10.73
C LEU A 196 -28.31 21.63 11.97
N ARG A 197 -27.50 20.69 12.47
CA ARG A 197 -27.81 19.79 13.59
C ARG A 197 -29.05 18.90 13.34
N LEU A 198 -29.29 18.56 12.09
CA LEU A 198 -30.40 17.73 11.62
C LEU A 198 -29.98 16.29 11.28
N ARG A 199 -28.67 16.01 11.12
CA ARG A 199 -28.17 14.69 10.66
C ARG A 199 -28.62 13.52 11.53
N MET A 200 -28.71 13.72 12.85
CA MET A 200 -29.17 12.69 13.80
C MET A 200 -30.67 12.40 13.70
N LYS A 201 -31.47 13.22 13.00
CA LYS A 201 -32.92 13.02 12.86
C LYS A 201 -33.30 12.04 11.74
N VAL A 202 -32.38 11.77 10.81
CA VAL A 202 -32.65 11.03 9.58
C VAL A 202 -31.63 9.94 9.31
N GLY A 203 -32.06 8.85 8.66
CA GLY A 203 -31.16 7.92 7.97
C GLY A 203 -31.01 8.32 6.50
N LEU A 204 -29.79 8.26 5.95
CA LEU A 204 -29.47 8.59 4.56
C LEU A 204 -29.21 7.30 3.76
N ILE A 205 -30.13 6.93 2.90
CA ILE A 205 -30.02 5.76 2.02
C ILE A 205 -29.66 6.25 0.61
N VAL A 206 -28.82 5.49 -0.08
CA VAL A 206 -28.38 5.77 -1.45
C VAL A 206 -28.98 4.74 -2.41
N GLU A 207 -29.70 5.20 -3.42
CA GLU A 207 -30.11 4.41 -4.60
C GLU A 207 -29.29 4.88 -5.80
N THR A 208 -28.36 4.06 -6.29
CA THR A 208 -27.41 4.51 -7.31
C THR A 208 -27.13 3.51 -8.41
N GLY A 209 -26.98 4.03 -9.64
CA GLY A 209 -26.39 3.32 -10.76
C GLY A 209 -24.86 3.38 -10.79
N GLU A 210 -24.25 4.34 -10.09
CA GLU A 210 -22.81 4.66 -10.16
C GLU A 210 -21.93 3.65 -9.41
N ALA A 211 -22.27 3.34 -8.16
CA ALA A 211 -21.46 2.51 -7.27
C ALA A 211 -21.62 1.00 -7.52
N ARG A 212 -20.49 0.30 -7.66
CA ARG A 212 -20.42 -1.13 -8.00
C ARG A 212 -19.21 -1.87 -7.41
N GLU A 213 -18.18 -1.14 -6.98
CA GLU A 213 -16.91 -1.68 -6.47
C GLU A 213 -16.79 -1.49 -4.95
N VAL A 214 -15.99 -2.35 -4.30
CA VAL A 214 -15.76 -2.31 -2.84
C VAL A 214 -15.32 -0.91 -2.39
N HIS A 215 -14.37 -0.29 -3.09
CA HIS A 215 -13.90 1.05 -2.74
C HIS A 215 -15.01 2.09 -2.76
N GLN A 216 -15.88 2.07 -3.78
CA GLN A 216 -16.97 3.04 -3.94
C GLN A 216 -17.98 2.90 -2.80
N MET A 217 -18.29 1.67 -2.38
CA MET A 217 -19.13 1.42 -1.20
C MET A 217 -18.49 1.99 0.07
N CYS A 218 -17.18 1.75 0.27
CA CYS A 218 -16.47 2.25 1.44
C CYS A 218 -16.45 3.78 1.48
N VAL A 219 -16.27 4.44 0.35
CA VAL A 219 -16.31 5.90 0.25
C VAL A 219 -17.71 6.43 0.60
N LEU A 220 -18.78 5.85 0.04
CA LEU A 220 -20.16 6.25 0.40
C LEU A 220 -20.44 6.09 1.89
N LEU A 221 -20.02 4.96 2.49
CA LEU A 221 -20.17 4.73 3.94
C LEU A 221 -19.34 5.73 4.76
N GLY A 222 -18.10 5.97 4.36
CA GLY A 222 -17.18 6.92 5.01
C GLY A 222 -17.66 8.37 4.96
N TYR A 223 -18.50 8.72 3.98
CA TYR A 223 -19.14 10.05 3.85
C TYR A 223 -20.63 10.04 4.21
N GLY A 224 -21.08 9.01 4.94
CA GLY A 224 -22.30 9.10 5.75
C GLY A 224 -23.54 8.41 5.20
N ALA A 225 -23.41 7.52 4.22
CA ALA A 225 -24.49 6.61 3.83
C ALA A 225 -24.81 5.61 4.97
N ASP A 226 -26.10 5.42 5.22
CA ASP A 226 -26.63 4.44 6.16
C ASP A 226 -26.97 3.09 5.49
N GLY A 227 -27.29 3.11 4.20
CA GLY A 227 -27.52 1.93 3.37
C GLY A 227 -27.41 2.26 1.89
N ILE A 228 -27.01 1.29 1.06
CA ILE A 228 -26.67 1.50 -0.35
C ILE A 228 -27.35 0.42 -1.19
N CYS A 229 -28.19 0.84 -2.13
CA CYS A 229 -28.78 -0.01 -3.16
C CYS A 229 -28.12 0.28 -4.52
N PRO A 230 -27.11 -0.52 -4.93
CA PRO A 230 -26.47 -0.39 -6.24
C PRO A 230 -27.33 -1.03 -7.34
N TYR A 231 -28.45 -0.39 -7.65
CA TYR A 231 -29.50 -1.02 -8.44
C TYR A 231 -29.02 -1.48 -9.82
N LEU A 232 -28.11 -0.73 -10.45
CA LEU A 232 -27.67 -1.01 -11.81
C LEU A 232 -26.80 -2.27 -11.88
N VAL A 233 -26.11 -2.63 -10.80
CA VAL A 233 -25.38 -3.91 -10.70
C VAL A 233 -26.36 -5.08 -10.83
N PHE A 234 -27.50 -5.01 -10.13
CA PHE A 234 -28.50 -6.09 -10.14
C PHE A 234 -29.28 -6.14 -11.45
N GLU A 235 -29.68 -4.98 -11.99
CA GLU A 235 -30.33 -4.89 -13.30
C GLU A 235 -29.42 -5.40 -14.42
N MET A 236 -28.14 -5.00 -14.41
CA MET A 236 -27.14 -5.51 -15.34
C MET A 236 -26.98 -7.02 -15.19
N ALA A 237 -26.77 -7.54 -13.98
CA ALA A 237 -26.59 -8.98 -13.75
C ALA A 237 -27.79 -9.81 -14.24
N LYS A 238 -29.02 -9.29 -14.09
CA LYS A 238 -30.23 -9.90 -14.65
C LYS A 238 -30.18 -9.97 -16.18
N SER A 239 -29.75 -8.89 -16.85
CA SER A 239 -29.51 -8.90 -18.29
C SER A 239 -28.41 -9.88 -18.67
N LEU A 240 -27.31 -9.94 -17.90
CA LEU A 240 -26.20 -10.86 -18.19
C LEU A 240 -26.62 -12.33 -18.13
N ARG A 241 -27.55 -12.64 -17.21
CA ARG A 241 -28.19 -13.96 -17.10
C ARG A 241 -29.11 -14.25 -18.28
N ALA A 242 -29.94 -13.28 -18.69
CA ALA A 242 -30.83 -13.44 -19.84
C ALA A 242 -30.06 -13.70 -21.15
N GLU A 243 -28.86 -13.14 -21.28
CA GLU A 243 -27.97 -13.34 -22.43
C GLU A 243 -27.14 -14.64 -22.38
N GLY A 244 -27.20 -15.37 -21.25
CA GLY A 244 -26.58 -16.69 -21.08
C GLY A 244 -25.11 -16.70 -20.65
N VAL A 245 -24.59 -15.57 -20.13
CA VAL A 245 -23.20 -15.51 -19.65
C VAL A 245 -23.09 -15.74 -18.15
N LEU A 246 -24.10 -15.32 -17.39
CA LEU A 246 -24.35 -15.88 -16.07
C LEU A 246 -25.29 -17.09 -16.25
N ASP A 247 -25.00 -18.15 -15.50
CA ASP A 247 -25.82 -19.36 -15.54
C ASP A 247 -27.25 -19.06 -15.05
N SER A 248 -28.25 -19.77 -15.59
CA SER A 248 -29.66 -19.55 -15.24
C SER A 248 -29.96 -19.86 -13.77
N SER A 249 -29.11 -20.66 -13.10
CA SER A 249 -29.20 -20.93 -11.65
C SER A 249 -28.96 -19.71 -10.76
N PHE A 250 -28.32 -18.65 -11.26
CA PHE A 250 -28.13 -17.41 -10.50
C PHE A 250 -29.43 -16.60 -10.44
N THR A 251 -30.40 -17.01 -9.63
CA THR A 251 -31.65 -16.27 -9.38
C THR A 251 -31.39 -14.87 -8.82
N ASP A 252 -32.38 -13.96 -8.88
CA ASP A 252 -32.22 -12.58 -8.37
C ASP A 252 -31.77 -12.56 -6.89
N LYS A 253 -32.26 -13.51 -6.09
CA LYS A 253 -31.84 -13.72 -4.71
C LYS A 253 -30.37 -14.14 -4.61
N ILE A 254 -29.94 -15.13 -5.38
CA ILE A 254 -28.55 -15.63 -5.37
C ILE A 254 -27.58 -14.55 -5.87
N LEU A 255 -27.96 -13.77 -6.88
CA LEU A 255 -27.16 -12.63 -7.38
C LEU A 255 -26.92 -11.61 -6.27
N PHE A 256 -27.98 -11.23 -5.55
CA PHE A 256 -27.88 -10.33 -4.41
C PHE A 256 -27.01 -10.90 -3.29
N GLU A 257 -27.29 -12.12 -2.82
CA GLU A 257 -26.56 -12.76 -1.72
C GLU A 257 -25.06 -12.88 -2.03
N ASN A 258 -24.70 -13.31 -3.24
CA ASN A 258 -23.29 -13.48 -3.62
C ASN A 258 -22.55 -12.15 -3.71
N TYR A 259 -23.18 -11.12 -4.30
CA TYR A 259 -22.61 -9.78 -4.37
C TYR A 259 -22.47 -9.16 -2.98
N CYS A 260 -23.49 -9.31 -2.13
CA CYS A 260 -23.51 -8.85 -0.76
C CYS A 260 -22.40 -9.50 0.09
N GLU A 261 -22.19 -10.82 -0.04
CA GLU A 261 -21.10 -11.54 0.64
C GLU A 261 -19.71 -11.09 0.15
N ALA A 262 -19.56 -10.80 -1.15
CA ALA A 262 -18.33 -10.23 -1.69
C ALA A 262 -18.05 -8.82 -1.13
N MET A 263 -19.09 -7.98 -1.06
CA MET A 263 -19.00 -6.65 -0.46
C MET A 263 -18.71 -6.71 1.04
N GLU A 264 -19.31 -7.65 1.78
CA GLU A 264 -19.03 -7.85 3.20
C GLU A 264 -17.53 -8.10 3.43
N ARG A 265 -16.95 -9.03 2.65
CA ARG A 265 -15.51 -9.33 2.73
C ARG A 265 -14.66 -8.13 2.34
N GLY A 266 -15.04 -7.43 1.27
CA GLY A 266 -14.31 -6.27 0.78
C GLY A 266 -14.32 -5.09 1.76
N ILE A 267 -15.50 -4.73 2.28
CA ILE A 267 -15.68 -3.62 3.23
C ILE A 267 -14.94 -3.92 4.53
N SER A 268 -15.11 -5.14 5.08
CA SER A 268 -14.38 -5.56 6.29
C SER A 268 -12.87 -5.45 6.08
N LYS A 269 -12.38 -5.84 4.90
CA LYS A 269 -10.95 -5.71 4.56
C LYS A 269 -10.48 -4.26 4.53
N VAL A 270 -11.27 -3.32 3.98
CA VAL A 270 -10.92 -1.89 3.95
C VAL A 270 -10.93 -1.28 5.35
N MET A 271 -11.94 -1.59 6.17
CA MET A 271 -12.00 -1.14 7.58
C MET A 271 -10.81 -1.65 8.39
N ALA A 272 -10.46 -2.92 8.20
CA ALA A 272 -9.36 -3.57 8.90
C ALA A 272 -7.99 -2.93 8.60
N LYS A 273 -7.80 -2.25 7.46
CA LYS A 273 -6.55 -1.54 7.14
C LYS A 273 -6.19 -0.49 8.19
N MET A 274 -7.17 0.15 8.80
CA MET A 274 -6.99 1.15 9.86
C MET A 274 -7.19 0.56 11.27
N GLY A 275 -7.43 -0.75 11.38
CA GLY A 275 -7.76 -1.39 12.65
C GLY A 275 -9.18 -1.10 13.15
N ILE A 276 -10.11 -0.77 12.25
CA ILE A 276 -11.51 -0.47 12.62
C ILE A 276 -12.34 -1.76 12.56
N SER A 277 -12.96 -2.13 13.68
CA SER A 277 -13.73 -3.37 13.77
C SER A 277 -15.21 -3.23 13.38
N THR A 278 -15.82 -2.06 13.58
CA THR A 278 -17.28 -1.89 13.41
C THR A 278 -17.62 -0.86 12.33
N LEU A 279 -18.63 -1.18 11.50
CA LEU A 279 -19.11 -0.25 10.47
C LEU A 279 -19.70 1.02 11.09
N GLN A 280 -20.30 0.91 12.27
CA GLN A 280 -20.82 2.06 13.00
C GLN A 280 -19.75 3.13 13.25
N SER A 281 -18.52 2.74 13.60
CA SER A 281 -17.40 3.66 13.79
C SER A 281 -16.77 4.12 12.48
N TYR A 282 -16.82 3.30 11.43
CA TYR A 282 -16.29 3.66 10.11
C TYR A 282 -17.16 4.70 9.38
N LYS A 283 -18.48 4.63 9.58
CA LYS A 283 -19.45 5.51 8.91
C LYS A 283 -19.24 6.97 9.31
N GLY A 284 -19.06 7.85 8.32
CA GLY A 284 -18.79 9.27 8.56
C GLY A 284 -17.38 9.58 9.08
N ALA A 285 -16.51 8.59 9.26
CA ALA A 285 -15.16 8.82 9.78
C ALA A 285 -14.18 9.39 8.75
N GLN A 286 -14.54 9.35 7.46
CA GLN A 286 -13.74 9.91 6.35
C GLN A 286 -12.29 9.37 6.34
N ILE A 287 -12.11 8.05 6.42
CA ILE A 287 -10.79 7.37 6.41
C ILE A 287 -10.18 7.34 4.99
N PHE A 288 -10.06 8.53 4.41
CA PHE A 288 -9.60 8.75 3.04
C PHE A 288 -8.80 10.04 2.95
N GLU A 289 -7.87 10.09 2.00
CA GLU A 289 -7.28 11.33 1.51
C GLU A 289 -7.75 11.59 0.08
N ALA A 290 -8.10 12.84 -0.24
CA ALA A 290 -8.39 13.27 -1.59
C ALA A 290 -7.12 13.73 -2.30
N VAL A 291 -6.94 13.33 -3.55
CA VAL A 291 -5.82 13.76 -4.39
C VAL A 291 -6.37 14.45 -5.63
N GLY A 292 -6.20 15.77 -5.71
CA GLY A 292 -6.59 16.51 -6.90
C GLY A 292 -8.02 17.08 -6.88
N LEU A 293 -8.58 17.36 -5.71
CA LEU A 293 -9.86 18.06 -5.55
C LEU A 293 -9.64 19.46 -4.96
N ALA A 294 -10.34 20.46 -5.50
CA ALA A 294 -10.29 21.84 -4.99
C ALA A 294 -10.89 21.95 -3.58
N ASP A 295 -10.41 22.94 -2.83
CA ASP A 295 -10.92 23.25 -1.49
C ASP A 295 -12.42 23.56 -1.49
N GLU A 296 -12.97 24.17 -2.54
CA GLU A 296 -14.42 24.40 -2.64
C GLU A 296 -15.24 23.10 -2.64
N VAL A 297 -14.75 22.05 -3.30
CA VAL A 297 -15.41 20.74 -3.37
C VAL A 297 -15.27 20.04 -2.01
N ILE A 298 -14.08 20.10 -1.41
CA ILE A 298 -13.83 19.54 -0.08
C ILE A 298 -14.71 20.22 0.96
N ASN A 299 -14.74 21.54 1.01
CA ASN A 299 -15.50 22.29 2.01
C ASN A 299 -17.01 22.09 1.90
N LYS A 300 -17.54 21.93 0.68
CA LYS A 300 -18.98 21.71 0.45
C LYS A 300 -19.40 20.26 0.67
N CYS A 301 -18.62 19.29 0.20
CA CYS A 301 -19.04 17.89 0.13
C CYS A 301 -18.29 16.95 1.09
N PHE A 302 -17.07 17.27 1.51
CA PHE A 302 -16.14 16.34 2.18
C PHE A 302 -15.35 17.02 3.30
N LYS A 303 -16.02 17.88 4.08
CA LYS A 303 -15.40 18.77 5.05
C LYS A 303 -14.55 17.98 6.06
N GLY A 304 -13.29 18.36 6.20
CA GLY A 304 -12.29 17.70 7.06
C GLY A 304 -11.38 16.70 6.35
N THR A 305 -11.69 16.30 5.12
CA THR A 305 -10.80 15.46 4.31
C THR A 305 -9.57 16.24 3.82
N GLN A 306 -8.39 15.64 3.92
CA GLN A 306 -7.15 16.23 3.42
C GLN A 306 -7.12 16.23 1.88
N SER A 307 -6.75 17.36 1.27
CA SER A 307 -6.52 17.53 -0.18
C SER A 307 -5.32 18.44 -0.45
N ARG A 308 -4.11 17.94 -0.16
CA ARG A 308 -2.89 18.75 0.01
C ARG A 308 -2.46 19.57 -1.22
N ILE A 309 -2.85 19.14 -2.42
CA ILE A 309 -2.41 19.72 -3.69
C ILE A 309 -3.51 20.48 -4.42
N GLY A 310 -4.69 20.67 -3.81
CA GLY A 310 -5.87 21.20 -4.49
C GLY A 310 -6.22 20.37 -5.74
N GLY A 311 -6.95 20.96 -6.69
CA GLY A 311 -7.22 20.33 -7.98
C GLY A 311 -8.57 20.73 -8.56
N ILE A 312 -9.26 19.79 -9.19
CA ILE A 312 -10.44 20.13 -9.99
C ILE A 312 -11.59 20.69 -9.13
N ASN A 313 -12.29 21.65 -9.74
CA ASN A 313 -13.38 22.42 -9.13
C ASN A 313 -14.75 21.90 -9.62
N PHE A 314 -15.85 22.48 -9.13
CA PHE A 314 -17.21 22.08 -9.53
C PHE A 314 -17.47 22.29 -11.03
N GLU A 315 -16.90 23.33 -11.63
CA GLU A 315 -17.03 23.58 -13.07
C GLU A 315 -16.46 22.41 -13.89
N ARG A 316 -15.25 21.94 -13.55
CA ARG A 316 -14.64 20.80 -14.24
C ARG A 316 -15.41 19.50 -14.00
N LEU A 317 -15.89 19.27 -12.78
CA LEU A 317 -16.72 18.10 -12.45
C LEU A 317 -18.03 18.09 -13.25
N ALA A 318 -18.70 19.25 -13.34
CA ALA A 318 -19.91 19.43 -14.15
C ALA A 318 -19.62 19.13 -15.63
N LYS A 319 -18.52 19.69 -16.17
CA LYS A 319 -18.10 19.44 -17.56
C LYS A 319 -17.89 17.95 -17.84
N GLU A 320 -17.21 17.22 -16.95
CA GLU A 320 -17.00 15.77 -17.12
C GLU A 320 -18.32 14.97 -17.03
N ALA A 321 -19.28 15.41 -16.21
CA ALA A 321 -20.63 14.81 -16.18
C ALA A 321 -21.37 15.03 -17.51
N TYR A 322 -21.27 16.23 -18.09
CA TYR A 322 -21.81 16.55 -19.42
C TYR A 322 -21.15 15.74 -20.54
N GLU A 323 -19.82 15.60 -20.51
CA GLU A 323 -19.06 14.79 -21.47
C GLU A 323 -19.54 13.32 -21.43
N ARG A 324 -19.67 12.73 -20.23
CA ARG A 324 -20.21 11.36 -20.07
C ARG A 324 -21.64 11.23 -20.57
N HIS A 325 -22.50 12.21 -20.28
CA HIS A 325 -23.88 12.23 -20.77
C HIS A 325 -23.93 12.29 -22.31
N TYR A 326 -23.15 13.18 -22.91
CA TYR A 326 -23.05 13.32 -24.36
C TYR A 326 -22.55 12.03 -25.02
N LEU A 327 -21.52 11.40 -24.47
CA LEU A 327 -21.03 10.10 -24.95
C LEU A 327 -22.08 8.97 -24.86
N SER A 328 -23.07 9.11 -23.97
CA SER A 328 -24.11 8.10 -23.76
C SER A 328 -25.38 8.33 -24.59
N TYR A 329 -25.75 9.59 -24.83
CA TYR A 329 -27.04 9.96 -25.43
C TYR A 329 -26.93 10.84 -26.70
N SER A 330 -25.76 11.02 -27.31
CA SER A 330 -25.65 11.77 -28.56
C SER A 330 -26.37 11.09 -29.75
N TYR A 331 -26.65 11.87 -30.80
CA TYR A 331 -27.46 11.46 -31.97
C TYR A 331 -26.71 10.58 -33.00
N ARG A 332 -25.41 10.28 -32.84
CA ARG A 332 -24.63 9.52 -33.84
C ARG A 332 -24.81 8.00 -33.66
N ASN A 333 -25.49 7.36 -34.61
CA ASN A 333 -25.93 5.96 -34.52
C ASN A 333 -24.81 4.90 -34.56
N THR A 334 -25.14 3.74 -33.96
CA THR A 334 -24.52 2.39 -33.93
C THR A 334 -23.36 2.07 -32.97
N ASP A 335 -22.28 2.85 -32.88
CA ASP A 335 -21.09 2.42 -32.08
C ASP A 335 -21.24 2.61 -30.55
N MET A 336 -22.22 3.39 -30.11
CA MET A 336 -22.50 3.68 -28.69
C MET A 336 -23.21 2.55 -27.92
N LEU A 337 -23.54 1.44 -28.59
CA LEU A 337 -24.11 0.26 -27.93
C LEU A 337 -23.04 -0.67 -27.33
N VAL A 338 -21.77 -0.42 -27.65
CA VAL A 338 -20.63 -1.19 -27.13
C VAL A 338 -19.97 -0.39 -26.02
N LEU A 339 -19.88 -0.98 -24.83
CA LEU A 339 -19.14 -0.36 -23.73
C LEU A 339 -17.68 -0.16 -24.10
N MET A 340 -17.18 1.05 -23.90
CA MET A 340 -15.77 1.35 -24.09
C MET A 340 -14.91 0.53 -23.12
N ASN A 341 -13.70 0.20 -23.56
CA ASN A 341 -12.68 -0.40 -22.72
C ASN A 341 -11.44 0.51 -22.69
N PRO A 342 -11.41 1.51 -21.80
CA PRO A 342 -10.29 2.43 -21.69
C PRO A 342 -8.98 1.76 -21.25
N GLY A 343 -9.02 0.54 -20.70
CA GLY A 343 -7.81 -0.09 -20.18
C GLY A 343 -7.39 0.43 -18.80
N TYR A 344 -8.33 0.66 -17.88
CA TYR A 344 -8.00 1.17 -16.55
C TYR A 344 -7.13 0.19 -15.74
N PHE A 345 -7.25 -1.12 -16.00
CA PHE A 345 -6.50 -2.16 -15.28
C PHE A 345 -5.35 -2.72 -16.09
N HIS A 346 -5.55 -2.89 -17.40
CA HIS A 346 -4.53 -3.33 -18.35
C HIS A 346 -4.41 -2.33 -19.49
N TRP A 347 -3.17 -2.04 -19.88
CA TRP A 347 -2.91 -1.18 -21.02
C TRP A 347 -3.64 -1.65 -22.28
N ARG A 348 -4.22 -0.69 -23.02
CA ARG A 348 -4.89 -0.89 -24.31
C ARG A 348 -4.43 0.17 -25.30
N THR A 349 -4.25 -0.24 -26.55
CA THR A 349 -3.99 0.71 -27.65
C THR A 349 -5.15 1.70 -27.77
N GLY A 350 -4.85 3.00 -27.75
CA GLY A 350 -5.86 4.06 -27.80
C GLY A 350 -6.64 4.28 -26.49
N GLY A 351 -6.28 3.58 -25.43
CA GLY A 351 -6.88 3.72 -24.10
C GLY A 351 -6.14 4.72 -23.19
N GLU A 352 -6.42 4.61 -21.89
CA GLU A 352 -5.75 5.34 -20.82
C GLU A 352 -4.24 5.09 -20.88
N LYS A 353 -3.46 6.12 -20.57
CA LYS A 353 -2.00 6.00 -20.52
C LYS A 353 -1.59 5.09 -19.36
N HIS A 354 -0.43 4.45 -19.48
CA HIS A 354 0.21 3.74 -18.38
C HIS A 354 1.70 4.06 -18.38
N ILE A 355 2.32 4.13 -17.20
CA ILE A 355 3.78 4.25 -17.10
C ILE A 355 4.45 3.10 -17.86
N ASN A 356 4.00 1.87 -17.65
CA ASN A 356 4.56 0.72 -18.34
C ASN A 356 3.85 0.48 -19.68
N ASP A 357 4.19 1.31 -20.67
CA ASP A 357 3.74 1.13 -22.04
C ASP A 357 4.62 0.11 -22.81
N PRO A 358 4.08 -0.61 -23.81
CA PRO A 358 4.84 -1.62 -24.55
C PRO A 358 6.09 -1.10 -25.28
N ILE A 359 6.09 0.17 -25.72
CA ILE A 359 7.22 0.77 -26.46
C ILE A 359 8.38 1.00 -25.50
N SER A 360 8.14 1.60 -24.33
CA SER A 360 9.17 1.77 -23.30
C SER A 360 9.69 0.43 -22.78
N ILE A 361 8.83 -0.58 -22.63
CA ILE A 361 9.24 -1.94 -22.22
C ILE A 361 10.22 -2.54 -23.23
N ALA A 362 9.89 -2.50 -24.53
CA ALA A 362 10.73 -3.06 -25.58
C ALA A 362 12.07 -2.32 -25.68
N ASN A 363 12.05 -0.99 -25.66
CA ASN A 363 13.27 -0.18 -25.70
C ASN A 363 14.18 -0.42 -24.49
N LEU A 364 13.61 -0.57 -23.30
CA LEU A 364 14.37 -0.87 -22.08
C LEU A 364 15.04 -2.25 -22.14
N GLN A 365 14.31 -3.26 -22.62
CA GLN A 365 14.85 -4.61 -22.80
C GLN A 365 15.98 -4.64 -23.82
N ASP A 366 15.82 -3.94 -24.94
CA ASP A 366 16.84 -3.82 -25.98
C ASP A 366 18.08 -3.07 -25.47
N ALA A 367 17.89 -1.94 -24.77
CA ALA A 367 18.96 -1.17 -24.16
C ALA A 367 19.81 -2.02 -23.21
N ALA A 368 19.16 -2.75 -22.30
CA ALA A 368 19.85 -3.55 -21.31
C ALA A 368 20.54 -4.81 -21.88
N SER A 369 19.91 -5.46 -22.87
CA SER A 369 20.45 -6.70 -23.46
C SER A 369 21.58 -6.43 -24.44
N ASN A 370 21.45 -5.38 -25.27
CA ASN A 370 22.39 -5.05 -26.35
C ASN A 370 23.35 -3.91 -26.00
N LYS A 371 23.29 -3.36 -24.78
CA LYS A 371 24.05 -2.18 -24.35
C LYS A 371 23.83 -0.96 -25.26
N SER A 372 22.62 -0.80 -25.78
CA SER A 372 22.27 0.24 -26.76
C SER A 372 21.86 1.54 -26.07
N THR A 373 22.73 2.56 -26.10
CA THR A 373 22.43 3.90 -25.59
C THR A 373 21.26 4.54 -26.35
N ASN A 374 21.19 4.37 -27.67
CA ASN A 374 20.09 4.89 -28.49
C ASN A 374 18.73 4.33 -28.04
N SER A 375 18.67 3.04 -27.70
CA SER A 375 17.45 2.42 -27.20
C SER A 375 17.11 2.91 -25.78
N TYR A 376 18.12 3.18 -24.96
CA TYR A 376 17.93 3.82 -23.65
C TYR A 376 17.36 5.25 -23.78
N ASP A 377 17.87 6.04 -24.72
CA ASP A 377 17.37 7.40 -24.97
C ASP A 377 15.90 7.38 -25.41
N LYS A 378 15.53 6.49 -26.35
CA LYS A 378 14.13 6.26 -26.75
C LYS A 378 13.25 5.75 -25.61
N PHE A 379 13.81 4.93 -24.72
CA PHE A 379 13.13 4.50 -23.49
C PHE A 379 12.85 5.69 -22.57
N CYS A 380 13.83 6.58 -22.36
CA CYS A 380 13.64 7.78 -21.55
C CYS A 380 12.59 8.71 -22.17
N GLU A 381 12.63 8.96 -23.48
CA GLU A 381 11.65 9.79 -24.19
C GLU A 381 10.22 9.28 -24.02
N SER A 382 9.98 8.00 -24.34
CA SER A 382 8.67 7.36 -24.22
C SER A 382 8.19 7.28 -22.78
N THR A 383 9.07 6.94 -21.84
CA THR A 383 8.74 6.90 -20.41
C THR A 383 8.36 8.28 -19.89
N MET A 384 9.07 9.33 -20.31
CA MET A 384 8.76 10.70 -19.89
C MET A 384 7.41 11.21 -20.43
N GLU A 385 6.97 10.76 -21.61
CA GLU A 385 5.60 11.02 -22.07
C GLU A 385 4.57 10.42 -21.10
N SER A 386 4.76 9.16 -20.71
CA SER A 386 3.87 8.48 -19.77
C SER A 386 3.94 9.09 -18.36
N VAL A 387 5.13 9.47 -17.88
CA VAL A 387 5.33 10.15 -16.58
C VAL A 387 4.56 11.47 -16.55
N ARG A 388 4.66 12.30 -17.60
CA ARG A 388 3.87 13.55 -17.76
C ARG A 388 2.37 13.30 -17.78
N ALA A 389 1.93 12.20 -18.37
CA ALA A 389 0.50 11.87 -18.42
C ALA A 389 -0.06 11.33 -17.09
N CYS A 390 0.76 10.63 -16.30
CA CYS A 390 0.25 9.80 -15.21
C CYS A 390 0.55 10.32 -13.78
N THR A 391 1.62 11.08 -13.58
CA THR A 391 2.22 11.29 -12.23
C THR A 391 2.37 12.76 -11.83
N LEU A 392 2.56 13.00 -10.53
CA LEU A 392 2.82 14.35 -10.00
C LEU A 392 4.19 14.88 -10.43
N ARG A 393 5.25 14.05 -10.37
CA ARG A 393 6.58 14.47 -10.88
C ARG A 393 6.58 14.80 -12.36
N GLY A 394 5.67 14.22 -13.14
CA GLY A 394 5.45 14.61 -14.54
C GLY A 394 4.91 16.02 -14.73
N GLN A 395 4.44 16.67 -13.66
CA GLN A 395 4.00 18.08 -13.66
C GLN A 395 5.10 19.03 -13.17
N LEU A 396 6.30 18.51 -12.92
CA LEU A 396 7.49 19.26 -12.51
C LEU A 396 8.50 19.31 -13.64
N GLU A 397 9.35 20.33 -13.61
CA GLU A 397 10.53 20.44 -14.45
C GLU A 397 11.73 20.92 -13.64
N LEU A 398 12.92 20.56 -14.12
CA LEU A 398 14.18 21.02 -13.54
C LEU A 398 14.38 22.51 -13.90
N VAL A 399 14.80 23.31 -12.92
CA VAL A 399 15.11 24.72 -13.15
C VAL A 399 16.41 24.82 -13.96
N PRO A 400 16.40 25.45 -15.15
CA PRO A 400 17.62 25.66 -15.92
C PRO A 400 18.65 26.49 -15.15
N THR A 401 19.92 26.13 -15.25
CA THR A 401 21.03 26.90 -14.67
C THR A 401 21.96 27.40 -15.75
N THR A 402 22.59 28.56 -15.50
CA THR A 402 23.67 29.10 -16.35
C THR A 402 25.05 28.57 -15.95
N LYS A 403 25.11 27.74 -14.88
CA LYS A 403 26.34 27.19 -14.30
C LYS A 403 26.41 25.67 -14.46
N SER A 404 26.03 25.14 -15.62
CA SER A 404 26.27 23.72 -15.92
C SER A 404 27.78 23.41 -15.81
N ILE A 405 28.11 22.24 -15.31
CA ILE A 405 29.50 21.76 -15.18
C ILE A 405 29.77 20.65 -16.20
N ASP A 406 31.04 20.36 -16.47
CA ASP A 406 31.39 19.21 -17.30
C ASP A 406 31.02 17.91 -16.58
N ILE A 407 30.53 16.90 -17.32
CA ILE A 407 30.14 15.62 -16.72
C ILE A 407 31.31 14.89 -16.04
N SER A 408 32.56 15.18 -16.44
CA SER A 408 33.76 14.67 -15.79
C SER A 408 33.98 15.20 -14.37
N GLU A 409 33.39 16.35 -14.02
CA GLU A 409 33.40 16.91 -12.67
C GLU A 409 32.36 16.24 -11.76
N VAL A 410 31.33 15.62 -12.34
CA VAL A 410 30.29 14.89 -11.62
C VAL A 410 30.84 13.55 -11.14
N GLU A 411 30.50 13.16 -9.90
CA GLU A 411 30.94 11.90 -9.33
C GLU A 411 30.66 10.70 -10.26
N PRO A 412 31.55 9.68 -10.28
CA PRO A 412 31.40 8.56 -11.22
C PRO A 412 30.10 7.78 -11.03
N ALA A 413 29.59 7.18 -12.12
CA ALA A 413 28.37 6.36 -12.06
C ALA A 413 28.50 5.19 -11.07
N ALA A 414 29.72 4.65 -10.89
CA ALA A 414 30.04 3.61 -9.91
C ALA A 414 29.76 4.02 -8.45
N ASN A 415 29.70 5.31 -8.12
CA ASN A 415 29.27 5.78 -6.80
C ASN A 415 27.76 5.96 -6.72
N ILE A 416 27.12 6.41 -7.80
CA ILE A 416 25.67 6.59 -7.86
C ILE A 416 24.93 5.26 -7.78
N VAL A 417 25.40 4.21 -8.46
CA VAL A 417 24.76 2.88 -8.42
C VAL A 417 24.68 2.26 -7.02
N LYS A 418 25.57 2.66 -6.09
CA LYS A 418 25.54 2.20 -4.70
C LYS A 418 24.33 2.71 -3.92
N ARG A 419 23.70 3.79 -4.41
CA ARG A 419 22.44 4.33 -3.87
C ARG A 419 21.21 3.57 -4.36
N PHE A 420 21.39 2.66 -5.30
CA PHE A 420 20.30 1.87 -5.85
C PHE A 420 20.15 0.55 -5.11
N ALA A 421 18.90 0.22 -4.78
CA ALA A 421 18.52 -1.08 -4.27
C ALA A 421 17.45 -1.71 -5.16
N THR A 422 17.52 -3.02 -5.39
CA THR A 422 16.37 -3.73 -5.93
C THR A 422 15.32 -3.93 -4.83
N GLY A 423 14.07 -3.61 -5.13
CA GLY A 423 13.02 -3.63 -4.12
C GLY A 423 12.67 -5.05 -3.66
N ALA A 424 11.98 -5.12 -2.53
CA ALA A 424 11.59 -6.34 -1.84
C ALA A 424 10.62 -7.21 -2.67
N MET A 425 11.14 -8.25 -3.33
CA MET A 425 10.36 -9.17 -4.16
C MET A 425 10.60 -10.61 -3.73
N SER A 426 9.62 -11.19 -3.03
CA SER A 426 9.80 -12.50 -2.37
C SER A 426 10.11 -13.64 -3.34
N LEU A 427 11.05 -14.51 -2.97
CA LEU A 427 11.11 -15.87 -3.50
C LEU A 427 9.76 -16.57 -3.30
N GLY A 428 9.18 -17.07 -4.40
CA GLY A 428 7.80 -17.58 -4.47
C GLY A 428 6.90 -16.66 -5.31
N SER A 429 6.97 -15.34 -5.10
CA SER A 429 6.33 -14.38 -6.02
C SER A 429 7.06 -14.38 -7.37
N ILE A 430 8.38 -14.24 -7.32
CA ILE A 430 9.28 -14.42 -8.45
C ILE A 430 10.02 -15.76 -8.36
N SER A 431 10.51 -16.24 -9.49
CA SER A 431 11.30 -17.45 -9.64
C SER A 431 12.68 -17.27 -8.99
N ILE A 432 13.31 -18.40 -8.62
CA ILE A 432 14.66 -18.38 -8.06
C ILE A 432 15.68 -17.83 -9.07
N GLU A 433 15.47 -18.05 -10.36
CA GLU A 433 16.33 -17.55 -11.43
C GLU A 433 16.33 -16.02 -11.48
N ALA A 434 15.14 -15.40 -11.44
CA ALA A 434 15.00 -13.94 -11.39
C ALA A 434 15.57 -13.37 -10.09
N HIS A 435 15.23 -13.98 -8.94
CA HIS A 435 15.71 -13.54 -7.63
C HIS A 435 17.24 -13.61 -7.51
N THR A 436 17.84 -14.69 -7.99
CA THR A 436 19.30 -14.88 -7.98
C THR A 436 20.00 -13.91 -8.92
N SER A 437 19.43 -13.67 -10.10
CA SER A 437 19.99 -12.72 -11.08
C SER A 437 20.07 -11.30 -10.52
N LEU A 438 19.04 -10.87 -9.79
CA LEU A 438 19.03 -9.58 -9.10
C LEU A 438 20.10 -9.50 -8.00
N ALA A 439 20.26 -10.55 -7.20
CA ALA A 439 21.26 -10.57 -6.14
C ALA A 439 22.69 -10.47 -6.69
N ILE A 440 23.03 -11.29 -7.68
CA ILE A 440 24.35 -11.27 -8.32
C ILE A 440 24.63 -9.89 -8.94
N ALA A 441 23.65 -9.32 -9.65
CA ALA A 441 23.80 -8.01 -10.28
C ALA A 441 24.09 -6.91 -9.26
N MET A 442 23.31 -6.83 -8.17
CA MET A 442 23.47 -5.79 -7.16
C MET A 442 24.77 -5.93 -6.37
N ASN A 443 25.17 -7.17 -6.04
CA ASN A 443 26.43 -7.44 -5.35
C ASN A 443 27.64 -7.01 -6.19
N LYS A 444 27.63 -7.26 -7.50
CA LYS A 444 28.68 -6.78 -8.42
C LYS A 444 28.76 -5.25 -8.51
N LEU A 445 27.64 -4.56 -8.40
CA LEU A 445 27.58 -3.10 -8.44
C LEU A 445 27.97 -2.42 -7.11
N GLY A 446 28.02 -3.18 -6.02
CA GLY A 446 28.07 -2.59 -4.66
C GLY A 446 26.77 -1.89 -4.26
N GLY A 447 25.66 -2.14 -5.00
CA GLY A 447 24.32 -1.78 -4.57
C GLY A 447 23.73 -2.90 -3.70
N LYS A 448 22.40 -2.88 -3.49
CA LYS A 448 21.76 -3.83 -2.57
C LYS A 448 20.58 -4.56 -3.22
N SER A 449 20.45 -5.85 -2.96
CA SER A 449 19.21 -6.60 -3.30
C SER A 449 18.46 -7.02 -2.05
N ASN A 450 17.14 -7.21 -2.18
CA ASN A 450 16.25 -7.48 -1.07
C ASN A 450 15.51 -8.81 -1.23
N THR A 451 15.50 -9.64 -0.17
CA THR A 451 14.85 -10.97 -0.18
C THR A 451 13.34 -10.93 -0.38
N GLY A 452 12.71 -9.79 -0.06
CA GLY A 452 11.29 -9.73 0.22
C GLY A 452 10.87 -10.68 1.36
N GLU A 453 9.57 -10.91 1.47
CA GLU A 453 8.95 -11.70 2.55
C GLU A 453 9.11 -13.23 2.39
N GLY A 454 10.01 -13.67 1.50
CA GLY A 454 10.07 -15.06 1.04
C GLY A 454 10.97 -15.98 1.85
N GLY A 455 11.79 -15.42 2.75
CA GLY A 455 12.95 -16.11 3.32
C GLY A 455 14.11 -16.21 2.31
N GLU A 456 15.26 -16.66 2.79
CA GLU A 456 16.43 -16.97 1.98
C GLU A 456 17.20 -18.13 2.63
N ASN A 457 17.54 -19.15 1.86
CA ASN A 457 18.22 -20.35 2.36
C ASN A 457 19.74 -20.13 2.50
N ALA A 458 20.36 -20.94 3.36
CA ALA A 458 21.78 -20.82 3.73
C ALA A 458 22.77 -21.05 2.59
N ASP A 459 22.41 -21.83 1.56
CA ASP A 459 23.23 -22.02 0.37
C ASP A 459 23.49 -20.70 -0.39
N ARG A 460 22.68 -19.67 -0.17
CA ARG A 460 22.83 -18.35 -0.78
C ARG A 460 23.65 -17.36 0.02
N TYR A 461 24.00 -17.64 1.27
CA TYR A 461 24.82 -16.72 2.07
C TYR A 461 26.02 -17.36 2.78
N LEU A 462 26.09 -18.69 2.86
CA LEU A 462 27.27 -19.44 3.26
C LEU A 462 28.11 -19.80 2.04
N ASN A 463 29.43 -19.93 2.20
CA ASN A 463 30.37 -20.40 1.17
C ASN A 463 30.20 -19.68 -0.19
N GLN A 464 30.09 -18.35 -0.17
CA GLN A 464 29.81 -17.56 -1.36
C GLN A 464 30.95 -17.61 -2.38
N ASP A 465 30.58 -17.73 -3.65
CA ASP A 465 31.46 -17.40 -4.77
C ASP A 465 31.59 -15.87 -4.85
N PRO A 466 32.79 -15.28 -4.66
CA PRO A 466 32.98 -13.84 -4.74
C PRO A 466 32.49 -13.23 -6.06
N GLU A 467 32.60 -13.97 -7.17
CA GLU A 467 32.22 -13.49 -8.50
C GLU A 467 30.72 -13.68 -8.80
N ASN A 468 30.03 -14.57 -8.08
CA ASN A 468 28.62 -14.86 -8.29
C ASN A 468 27.85 -14.92 -6.96
N ASN A 469 28.14 -13.98 -6.06
CA ASN A 469 27.51 -13.89 -4.75
C ASN A 469 25.98 -13.77 -4.89
N LYS A 470 25.25 -14.75 -4.35
CA LYS A 470 23.80 -14.88 -4.48
C LYS A 470 23.06 -14.33 -3.26
N ARG A 471 23.79 -13.86 -2.24
CA ARG A 471 23.23 -13.32 -1.00
C ARG A 471 22.48 -12.02 -1.28
N SER A 472 21.28 -11.88 -0.73
CA SER A 472 20.65 -10.57 -0.66
C SER A 472 21.17 -9.78 0.53
N ALA A 473 21.72 -8.59 0.26
CA ALA A 473 22.23 -7.66 1.28
C ALA A 473 21.14 -7.20 2.25
N ILE A 474 19.92 -6.98 1.73
CA ILE A 474 18.76 -6.58 2.52
C ILE A 474 17.90 -7.81 2.80
N LYS A 475 17.63 -8.05 4.08
CA LYS A 475 16.78 -9.15 4.54
C LYS A 475 15.52 -8.58 5.18
N GLN A 476 14.36 -8.99 4.69
CA GLN A 476 13.09 -8.43 5.12
C GLN A 476 12.46 -9.23 6.26
N VAL A 477 12.01 -8.51 7.29
CA VAL A 477 11.20 -9.01 8.39
C VAL A 477 9.78 -8.46 8.19
N ALA A 478 8.86 -9.33 7.80
CA ALA A 478 7.45 -9.00 7.57
C ALA A 478 6.53 -9.79 8.50
N SER A 479 5.24 -9.44 8.57
CA SER A 479 4.26 -9.98 9.52
C SER A 479 4.23 -11.51 9.63
N GLY A 480 4.36 -12.23 8.51
CA GLY A 480 4.36 -13.70 8.50
C GLY A 480 5.65 -14.37 9.03
N ARG A 481 6.74 -13.61 9.22
CA ARG A 481 8.08 -14.09 9.64
C ARG A 481 8.60 -15.30 8.85
N PHE A 482 8.18 -15.46 7.60
CA PHE A 482 8.59 -16.58 6.76
C PHE A 482 10.11 -16.57 6.54
N GLY A 483 10.76 -17.68 6.91
CA GLY A 483 12.21 -17.87 6.74
C GLY A 483 13.07 -16.91 7.56
N VAL A 484 12.52 -16.26 8.59
CA VAL A 484 13.28 -15.40 9.51
C VAL A 484 13.89 -16.27 10.62
N THR A 485 15.16 -16.64 10.46
CA THR A 485 15.96 -17.38 11.45
C THR A 485 17.10 -16.51 12.01
N SER A 486 17.73 -16.94 13.10
CA SER A 486 18.95 -16.31 13.62
C SER A 486 20.05 -16.20 12.55
N SER A 487 20.30 -17.28 11.80
CA SER A 487 21.29 -17.31 10.71
C SER A 487 20.91 -16.38 9.57
N TYR A 488 19.63 -16.35 9.19
CA TYR A 488 19.12 -15.41 8.21
C TYR A 488 19.45 -13.97 8.63
N LEU A 489 19.08 -13.55 9.84
CA LEU A 489 19.32 -12.18 10.31
C LEU A 489 20.81 -11.83 10.44
N ALA A 490 21.64 -12.78 10.90
CA ALA A 490 23.08 -12.59 11.07
C ALA A 490 23.80 -12.26 9.75
N HIS A 491 23.30 -12.78 8.62
CA HIS A 491 23.90 -12.59 7.30
C HIS A 491 23.28 -11.42 6.50
N ALA A 492 22.71 -10.42 7.17
CA ALA A 492 22.18 -9.19 6.57
C ALA A 492 23.16 -8.02 6.69
N ASP A 493 23.21 -7.15 5.68
CA ASP A 493 23.80 -5.81 5.81
C ASP A 493 22.72 -4.80 6.26
N ASP A 494 21.49 -4.98 5.76
CA ASP A 494 20.31 -4.22 6.15
C ASP A 494 19.18 -5.20 6.54
N ILE A 495 18.52 -4.95 7.67
CA ILE A 495 17.31 -5.68 8.08
C ILE A 495 16.12 -4.75 7.92
N GLN A 496 15.21 -5.08 7.01
CA GLN A 496 14.06 -4.25 6.68
C GLN A 496 12.79 -4.75 7.34
N ILE A 497 12.27 -4.02 8.33
CA ILE A 497 10.92 -4.18 8.86
C ILE A 497 9.93 -3.68 7.82
N LYS A 498 9.09 -4.57 7.30
CA LYS A 498 8.08 -4.23 6.29
C LYS A 498 6.73 -3.92 6.95
N MET A 499 6.50 -2.66 7.30
CA MET A 499 5.19 -2.24 7.79
C MET A 499 4.12 -2.32 6.71
N ALA A 500 4.44 -1.85 5.50
CA ALA A 500 3.49 -1.84 4.39
C ALA A 500 4.18 -1.90 3.01
N GLN A 501 3.36 -2.04 1.96
CA GLN A 501 3.80 -1.88 0.56
C GLN A 501 2.74 -1.11 -0.24
N GLY A 502 3.17 -0.32 -1.23
CA GLY A 502 2.28 0.59 -1.97
C GLY A 502 1.07 -0.06 -2.64
N ALA A 503 1.20 -1.29 -3.16
CA ALA A 503 0.11 -1.99 -3.84
C ALA A 503 -1.01 -2.52 -2.92
N LYS A 504 -0.76 -2.57 -1.60
CA LYS A 504 -1.70 -3.10 -0.60
C LYS A 504 -1.30 -2.71 0.83
N PRO A 505 -1.27 -1.41 1.13
CA PRO A 505 -1.00 -0.98 2.49
C PRO A 505 -2.17 -1.34 3.42
N GLY A 506 -1.85 -1.59 4.70
CA GLY A 506 -2.79 -2.12 5.69
C GLY A 506 -3.19 -3.59 5.48
N GLU A 507 -2.49 -4.32 4.62
CA GLU A 507 -2.76 -5.73 4.31
C GLU A 507 -1.48 -6.58 4.33
N GLY A 508 -1.63 -7.90 4.52
CA GLY A 508 -0.52 -8.85 4.50
C GLY A 508 -0.03 -9.25 3.10
N GLY A 509 1.16 -9.84 3.06
CA GLY A 509 1.68 -10.57 1.91
C GLY A 509 0.71 -11.68 1.45
N GLU A 510 0.70 -11.98 0.15
CA GLU A 510 -0.19 -13.00 -0.41
C GLU A 510 0.56 -13.83 -1.45
N LEU A 511 0.58 -15.15 -1.25
CA LEU A 511 1.13 -16.11 -2.18
C LEU A 511 0.10 -17.22 -2.43
N PRO A 512 -0.47 -17.32 -3.64
CA PRO A 512 -1.41 -18.39 -3.97
C PRO A 512 -0.82 -19.78 -3.76
N GLY A 513 -1.62 -20.72 -3.23
CA GLY A 513 -1.15 -22.04 -2.80
C GLY A 513 -0.48 -22.86 -3.91
N TYR A 514 -0.94 -22.72 -5.16
CA TYR A 514 -0.32 -23.37 -6.33
C TYR A 514 1.08 -22.81 -6.69
N LYS A 515 1.55 -21.75 -6.03
CA LYS A 515 2.94 -21.26 -6.08
C LYS A 515 3.76 -21.70 -4.88
N VAL A 516 3.15 -22.35 -3.88
CA VAL A 516 3.83 -22.85 -2.68
C VAL A 516 4.32 -24.28 -2.98
N THR A 517 5.38 -24.37 -3.78
CA THR A 517 6.05 -25.64 -4.09
C THR A 517 6.76 -26.20 -2.84
N LYS A 518 7.28 -27.42 -2.91
CA LYS A 518 8.03 -28.03 -1.79
C LYS A 518 9.21 -27.16 -1.35
N ASP A 519 9.97 -26.61 -2.29
CA ASP A 519 11.14 -25.77 -1.98
C ASP A 519 10.73 -24.43 -1.35
N ILE A 520 9.66 -23.81 -1.86
CA ILE A 520 9.10 -22.58 -1.26
C ILE A 520 8.58 -22.86 0.14
N ALA A 521 7.88 -23.98 0.31
CA ALA A 521 7.35 -24.39 1.60
C ALA A 521 8.47 -24.63 2.62
N ALA A 522 9.53 -25.32 2.22
CA ALA A 522 10.72 -25.57 3.04
C ALA A 522 11.40 -24.26 3.47
N THR A 523 11.66 -23.35 2.51
CA THR A 523 12.27 -22.03 2.77
C THR A 523 11.46 -21.20 3.77
N ARG A 524 10.13 -21.36 3.76
CA ARG A 524 9.20 -20.60 4.60
C ARG A 524 8.77 -21.34 5.87
N HIS A 525 9.25 -22.56 6.10
CA HIS A 525 8.76 -23.46 7.15
C HIS A 525 7.22 -23.60 7.15
N SER A 526 6.65 -23.84 5.97
CA SER A 526 5.21 -23.91 5.73
C SER A 526 4.81 -25.21 5.02
N VAL A 527 3.52 -25.35 4.69
CA VAL A 527 2.97 -26.58 4.08
C VAL A 527 2.86 -26.42 2.55
N PRO A 528 3.40 -27.36 1.75
CA PRO A 528 3.28 -27.32 0.29
C PRO A 528 1.82 -27.27 -0.18
N GLY A 529 1.54 -26.44 -1.19
CA GLY A 529 0.21 -26.30 -1.81
C GLY A 529 -0.78 -25.41 -1.05
N VAL A 530 -0.48 -25.01 0.18
CA VAL A 530 -1.36 -24.17 1.00
C VAL A 530 -1.08 -22.69 0.72
N GLY A 531 -2.13 -21.91 0.45
CA GLY A 531 -2.00 -20.46 0.23
C GLY A 531 -1.48 -19.74 1.47
N LEU A 532 -0.49 -18.86 1.29
CA LEU A 532 0.10 -18.08 2.38
C LEU A 532 -0.42 -16.65 2.30
N ILE A 533 -1.35 -16.33 3.18
CA ILE A 533 -1.82 -14.96 3.42
C ILE A 533 -1.21 -14.53 4.75
N SER A 534 -0.24 -13.62 4.73
CA SER A 534 0.36 -13.12 5.98
C SER A 534 -0.70 -12.35 6.78
N PRO A 535 -0.61 -12.31 8.12
CA PRO A 535 -1.41 -11.37 8.91
C PRO A 535 -1.19 -9.94 8.41
N PRO A 536 -2.22 -9.06 8.41
CA PRO A 536 -2.00 -7.65 8.13
C PRO A 536 -1.04 -6.96 9.11
N PRO A 537 -1.17 -7.13 10.44
CA PRO A 537 -0.25 -6.52 11.39
C PRO A 537 0.98 -7.40 11.61
N HIS A 538 2.05 -6.77 12.06
CA HIS A 538 3.07 -7.45 12.85
C HIS A 538 2.48 -7.66 14.26
N HIS A 539 2.35 -8.91 14.72
CA HIS A 539 1.79 -9.22 16.05
C HIS A 539 2.70 -8.82 17.23
N ASP A 540 3.87 -8.26 16.92
CA ASP A 540 4.86 -7.68 17.82
C ASP A 540 5.08 -6.19 17.56
N ILE A 541 4.14 -5.52 16.85
CA ILE A 541 4.12 -4.07 16.61
C ILE A 541 2.68 -3.56 16.68
N TYR A 542 2.21 -3.19 17.86
CA TYR A 542 0.88 -2.58 18.06
C TYR A 542 0.93 -1.09 18.38
N SER A 543 2.13 -0.55 18.50
CA SER A 543 2.41 0.84 18.86
C SER A 543 3.81 1.25 18.38
N ILE A 544 4.17 2.52 18.59
CA ILE A 544 5.50 3.01 18.25
C ILE A 544 6.60 2.42 19.17
N GLU A 545 6.28 2.18 20.43
CA GLU A 545 7.16 1.55 21.41
C GLU A 545 7.43 0.08 21.08
N ASP A 546 6.43 -0.65 20.57
CA ASP A 546 6.63 -2.02 20.07
C ASP A 546 7.52 -2.04 18.81
N LEU A 547 7.37 -1.06 17.91
CA LEU A 547 8.31 -0.93 16.79
C LEU A 547 9.73 -0.67 17.29
N ALA A 548 9.89 0.21 18.28
CA ALA A 548 11.20 0.47 18.88
C ALA A 548 11.79 -0.79 19.53
N GLU A 549 10.95 -1.64 20.14
CA GLU A 549 11.36 -2.95 20.65
C GLU A 549 11.83 -3.87 19.53
N LEU A 550 11.08 -4.00 18.43
CA LEU A 550 11.53 -4.83 17.30
C LEU A 550 12.81 -4.27 16.65
N ILE A 551 12.96 -2.96 16.52
CA ILE A 551 14.21 -2.35 16.04
C ILE A 551 15.36 -2.74 16.97
N TYR A 552 15.14 -2.70 18.29
CA TYR A 552 16.11 -3.12 19.29
C TYR A 552 16.44 -4.62 19.15
N ASP A 553 15.43 -5.50 19.08
CA ASP A 553 15.61 -6.95 18.91
C ASP A 553 16.47 -7.29 17.70
N LEU A 554 16.17 -6.67 16.56
CA LEU A 554 16.89 -6.93 15.31
C LEU A 554 18.32 -6.40 15.36
N LYS A 555 18.56 -5.26 15.99
CA LYS A 555 19.91 -4.75 16.23
C LYS A 555 20.69 -5.65 17.21
N CYS A 556 20.01 -6.24 18.18
CA CYS A 556 20.59 -7.22 19.09
C CYS A 556 20.93 -8.53 18.38
N ALA A 557 20.08 -8.98 17.46
CA ALA A 557 20.28 -10.18 16.64
C ALA A 557 21.30 -9.99 15.51
N ASN A 558 21.61 -8.75 15.13
CA ASN A 558 22.70 -8.41 14.22
C ASN A 558 23.25 -7.00 14.54
N PRO A 559 24.29 -6.91 15.39
CA PRO A 559 24.87 -5.61 15.80
C PRO A 559 25.44 -4.79 14.65
N ASN A 560 25.83 -5.44 13.55
CA ASN A 560 26.46 -4.80 12.39
C ASN A 560 25.47 -4.36 11.32
N GLY A 561 24.26 -4.94 11.31
CA GLY A 561 23.23 -4.64 10.32
C GLY A 561 22.53 -3.29 10.55
N ARG A 562 22.19 -2.58 9.48
CA ARG A 562 21.38 -1.36 9.51
C ARG A 562 19.89 -1.71 9.64
N ILE A 563 19.15 -1.09 10.57
CA ILE A 563 17.70 -1.33 10.66
C ILE A 563 16.91 -0.35 9.78
N SER A 564 16.14 -0.92 8.86
CA SER A 564 15.34 -0.23 7.84
C SER A 564 13.85 -0.42 8.12
N VAL A 565 13.05 0.62 8.03
CA VAL A 565 11.58 0.54 8.17
C VAL A 565 10.92 0.98 6.88
N LYS A 566 10.15 0.09 6.27
CA LYS A 566 9.43 0.36 5.02
C LYS A 566 7.99 0.80 5.29
N LEU A 567 7.72 2.07 5.03
CA LEU A 567 6.44 2.75 5.13
C LEU A 567 5.84 3.01 3.74
N VAL A 568 4.57 3.39 3.70
CA VAL A 568 3.89 3.77 2.46
C VAL A 568 3.41 5.21 2.58
N SER A 569 3.52 5.96 1.49
CA SER A 569 3.06 7.34 1.40
C SER A 569 1.57 7.44 1.72
N GLU A 570 1.25 8.22 2.75
CA GLU A 570 -0.08 8.74 3.09
C GLU A 570 0.11 10.07 3.85
N VAL A 571 -0.93 10.91 4.01
CA VAL A 571 -0.85 12.06 4.93
C VAL A 571 -0.50 11.61 6.35
N GLY A 572 0.46 12.28 6.97
CA GLY A 572 0.92 11.97 8.33
C GLY A 572 2.12 11.02 8.36
N VAL A 573 2.56 10.48 7.22
CA VAL A 573 3.74 9.60 7.15
C VAL A 573 5.00 10.28 7.70
N GLY A 574 5.13 11.61 7.60
CA GLY A 574 6.28 12.33 8.17
C GLY A 574 6.28 12.33 9.70
N VAL A 575 5.10 12.34 10.32
CA VAL A 575 4.94 12.21 11.78
C VAL A 575 5.32 10.80 12.21
N VAL A 576 4.83 9.78 11.51
CA VAL A 576 5.21 8.38 11.73
C VAL A 576 6.73 8.20 11.60
N ALA A 577 7.33 8.71 10.52
CA ALA A 577 8.77 8.64 10.27
C ALA A 577 9.60 9.29 11.39
N SER A 578 9.11 10.35 12.02
CA SER A 578 9.76 10.95 13.19
C SER A 578 9.72 10.03 14.41
N GLY A 579 8.61 9.33 14.63
CA GLY A 579 8.52 8.26 15.62
C GLY A 579 9.51 7.14 15.32
N VAL A 580 9.57 6.68 14.07
CA VAL A 580 10.49 5.64 13.60
C VAL A 580 11.97 6.02 13.85
N ALA A 581 12.33 7.27 13.55
CA ALA A 581 13.68 7.79 13.82
C ALA A 581 14.01 7.85 15.33
N LYS A 582 13.03 8.20 16.18
CA LYS A 582 13.16 8.17 17.65
C LYS A 582 13.23 6.75 18.20
N GLY A 583 12.57 5.79 17.54
CA GLY A 583 12.71 4.35 17.75
C GLY A 583 14.06 3.77 17.29
N LYS A 584 15.01 4.64 16.89
CA LYS A 584 16.39 4.33 16.50
C LYS A 584 16.55 3.61 15.17
N ALA A 585 15.53 3.63 14.29
CA ALA A 585 15.76 3.19 12.91
C ALA A 585 16.85 4.05 12.26
N GLU A 586 17.66 3.43 11.42
CA GLU A 586 18.79 4.06 10.72
C GLU A 586 18.42 4.35 9.26
N HIS A 587 17.35 3.73 8.76
CA HIS A 587 16.89 3.86 7.39
C HIS A 587 15.36 3.80 7.29
N ILE A 588 14.76 4.64 6.45
CA ILE A 588 13.31 4.68 6.20
C ILE A 588 13.05 4.61 4.69
N VAL A 589 12.22 3.66 4.26
CA VAL A 589 11.71 3.63 2.88
C VAL A 589 10.32 4.24 2.84
N ILE A 590 10.10 5.19 1.93
CA ILE A 590 8.78 5.69 1.58
C ILE A 590 8.37 5.12 0.22
N SER A 591 7.43 4.18 0.24
CA SER A 591 6.87 3.56 -0.96
C SER A 591 5.67 4.34 -1.52
N GLY A 592 5.66 4.57 -2.82
CA GLY A 592 4.52 5.10 -3.56
C GLY A 592 3.43 4.07 -3.83
N HIS A 593 2.19 4.53 -4.01
CA HIS A 593 1.01 3.70 -4.34
C HIS A 593 1.17 2.85 -5.61
N ASP A 594 2.08 3.25 -6.49
CA ASP A 594 2.36 2.65 -7.79
C ASP A 594 3.38 1.50 -7.71
N GLY A 595 3.87 1.17 -6.50
CA GLY A 595 4.70 0.00 -6.24
C GLY A 595 4.06 -1.31 -6.73
N GLY A 596 4.90 -2.26 -7.18
CA GLY A 596 4.43 -3.55 -7.73
C GLY A 596 3.98 -4.56 -6.67
N THR A 597 3.23 -5.58 -7.10
CA THR A 597 2.92 -6.76 -6.28
C THR A 597 2.79 -8.03 -7.13
N GLY A 598 3.12 -9.18 -6.55
CA GLY A 598 2.85 -10.49 -7.17
C GLY A 598 1.38 -10.90 -7.11
N ALA A 599 0.68 -10.50 -6.05
CA ALA A 599 -0.75 -10.77 -5.81
C ALA A 599 -1.34 -9.76 -4.80
N SER A 600 -2.50 -9.19 -5.13
CA SER A 600 -3.30 -8.34 -4.25
C SER A 600 -4.71 -8.20 -4.81
N SER A 601 -5.71 -7.88 -3.99
CA SER A 601 -7.02 -7.42 -4.48
C SER A 601 -6.90 -6.14 -5.31
N TRP A 602 -7.72 -6.00 -6.35
CA TRP A 602 -7.72 -4.80 -7.19
C TRP A 602 -8.05 -3.51 -6.42
N THR A 603 -8.92 -3.57 -5.41
CA THR A 603 -9.22 -2.45 -4.52
C THR A 603 -7.96 -1.92 -3.83
N GLY A 604 -7.10 -2.81 -3.33
CA GLY A 604 -5.82 -2.44 -2.74
C GLY A 604 -4.88 -1.76 -3.75
N ILE A 605 -4.72 -2.37 -4.93
CA ILE A 605 -3.80 -1.86 -5.97
C ILE A 605 -4.21 -0.46 -6.46
N LYS A 606 -5.51 -0.22 -6.66
CA LYS A 606 -5.99 1.02 -7.31
C LYS A 606 -6.26 2.17 -6.33
N ASN A 607 -6.62 1.85 -5.10
CA ASN A 607 -7.27 2.81 -4.21
C ASN A 607 -6.61 3.02 -2.86
N ALA A 608 -5.45 2.41 -2.57
CA ALA A 608 -4.76 2.58 -1.31
C ALA A 608 -3.32 3.08 -1.52
N GLY A 609 -2.82 3.91 -0.60
CA GLY A 609 -1.54 4.59 -0.74
C GLY A 609 -1.58 5.83 -1.63
N LEU A 610 -0.52 6.63 -1.55
CA LEU A 610 -0.35 7.89 -2.29
C LEU A 610 0.94 7.97 -3.10
N PRO A 611 1.06 8.98 -3.99
CA PRO A 611 2.30 9.22 -4.73
C PRO A 611 3.49 9.39 -3.76
N TRP A 612 4.64 8.82 -4.11
CA TRP A 612 5.83 8.93 -3.27
C TRP A 612 6.34 10.37 -3.21
N GLU A 613 6.04 11.20 -4.21
CA GLU A 613 6.40 12.63 -4.24
C GLU A 613 5.86 13.35 -3.00
N LEU A 614 4.63 13.00 -2.57
CA LEU A 614 4.01 13.58 -1.37
C LEU A 614 4.67 13.05 -0.09
N GLY A 615 4.86 11.74 0.01
CA GLY A 615 5.36 11.09 1.22
C GLY A 615 6.85 11.37 1.48
N VAL A 616 7.68 11.41 0.44
CA VAL A 616 9.12 11.70 0.53
C VAL A 616 9.32 13.15 0.97
N ALA A 617 8.61 14.10 0.35
CA ALA A 617 8.68 15.50 0.72
C ALA A 617 8.22 15.72 2.17
N GLU A 618 7.08 15.14 2.56
CA GLU A 618 6.59 15.25 3.95
C GLU A 618 7.57 14.64 4.95
N THR A 619 8.12 13.46 4.66
CA THR A 619 9.10 12.79 5.51
C THR A 619 10.37 13.63 5.69
N HIS A 620 10.93 14.15 4.58
CA HIS A 620 12.11 15.02 4.64
C HIS A 620 11.82 16.28 5.45
N GLN A 621 10.74 17.00 5.15
CA GLN A 621 10.35 18.23 5.83
C GLN A 621 10.14 18.03 7.33
N VAL A 622 9.42 16.98 7.75
CA VAL A 622 9.12 16.74 9.16
C VAL A 622 10.36 16.26 9.93
N LEU A 623 11.22 15.42 9.34
CA LEU A 623 12.48 15.02 9.98
C LEU A 623 13.43 16.21 10.18
N VAL A 624 13.50 17.13 9.21
CA VAL A 624 14.29 18.35 9.33
C VAL A 624 13.71 19.26 10.42
N LEU A 625 12.39 19.49 10.41
CA LEU A 625 11.69 20.26 11.44
C LEU A 625 11.97 19.74 12.85
N ASN A 626 12.16 18.43 13.03
CA ASN A 626 12.44 17.81 14.32
C ASN A 626 13.93 17.61 14.62
N ASN A 627 14.85 18.01 13.73
CA ASN A 627 16.31 17.75 13.84
C ASN A 627 16.63 16.26 14.01
N LEU A 628 15.97 15.43 13.20
CA LEU A 628 16.16 13.97 13.15
C LEU A 628 16.73 13.50 11.80
N ARG A 629 16.80 14.37 10.79
CA ARG A 629 17.17 13.99 9.42
C ARG A 629 18.60 13.45 9.28
N SER A 630 19.55 13.93 10.09
CA SER A 630 20.94 13.47 10.09
C SER A 630 21.12 12.02 10.55
N ARG A 631 20.14 11.46 11.26
CA ARG A 631 20.20 10.11 11.86
C ARG A 631 19.70 9.00 10.96
N VAL A 632 19.00 9.38 9.88
CA VAL A 632 18.23 8.43 9.07
C VAL A 632 18.48 8.67 7.59
N VAL A 633 18.73 7.59 6.87
CA VAL A 633 18.74 7.57 5.41
C VAL A 633 17.32 7.37 4.89
N VAL A 634 16.84 8.23 4.00
CA VAL A 634 15.50 8.16 3.40
C VAL A 634 15.61 7.56 1.99
N GLN A 635 14.90 6.47 1.73
CA GLN A 635 14.81 5.84 0.41
C GLN A 635 13.43 6.06 -0.21
N ALA A 636 13.38 6.36 -1.50
CA ALA A 636 12.13 6.41 -2.27
C ALA A 636 11.99 5.16 -3.15
N ASP A 637 10.79 4.57 -3.23
CA ASP A 637 10.45 3.57 -4.25
C ASP A 637 9.03 3.78 -4.81
N GLY A 638 8.78 3.33 -6.05
CA GLY A 638 7.48 3.49 -6.74
C GLY A 638 7.64 3.98 -8.18
N GLN A 639 7.60 3.05 -9.14
CA GLN A 639 7.78 3.28 -10.60
C GLN A 639 8.88 4.31 -10.97
N ILE A 640 9.99 4.36 -10.23
CA ILE A 640 11.19 5.12 -10.58
C ILE A 640 11.91 4.35 -11.69
N ARG A 641 12.16 5.01 -12.83
CA ARG A 641 12.59 4.35 -14.08
C ARG A 641 13.67 5.09 -14.84
N THR A 642 13.72 6.43 -14.75
CA THR A 642 14.66 7.28 -15.51
C THR A 642 15.53 8.13 -14.57
N GLY A 643 16.59 8.75 -15.11
CA GLY A 643 17.43 9.67 -14.35
C GLY A 643 16.64 10.86 -13.80
N PHE A 644 15.66 11.36 -14.57
CA PHE A 644 14.74 12.41 -14.09
C PHE A 644 13.99 11.99 -12.82
N ASP A 645 13.43 10.78 -12.77
CA ASP A 645 12.72 10.29 -11.59
C ASP A 645 13.64 10.27 -10.35
N VAL A 646 14.89 9.81 -10.53
CA VAL A 646 15.91 9.74 -9.46
C VAL A 646 16.27 11.14 -8.96
N ILE A 647 16.45 12.10 -9.86
CA ILE A 647 16.78 13.48 -9.51
C ILE A 647 15.61 14.14 -8.78
N VAL A 648 14.37 13.97 -9.23
CA VAL A 648 13.20 14.50 -8.53
C VAL A 648 13.12 13.91 -7.12
N ALA A 649 13.33 12.60 -6.95
CA ALA A 649 13.37 11.97 -5.63
C ALA A 649 14.46 12.58 -4.72
N ALA A 650 15.66 12.80 -5.25
CA ALA A 650 16.76 13.44 -4.52
C ALA A 650 16.40 14.86 -4.07
N LEU A 651 15.92 15.69 -5.01
CA LEU A 651 15.55 17.09 -4.75
C LEU A 651 14.39 17.22 -3.74
N LEU A 652 13.50 16.23 -3.67
CA LEU A 652 12.46 16.13 -2.63
C LEU A 652 12.95 15.57 -1.29
N GLY A 653 14.16 15.00 -1.24
CA GLY A 653 14.86 14.65 0.01
C GLY A 653 15.29 13.18 0.16
N ALA A 654 15.21 12.34 -0.87
CA ALA A 654 15.67 10.96 -0.82
C ALA A 654 17.20 10.82 -0.97
N ASP A 655 17.82 9.96 -0.18
CA ASP A 655 19.24 9.60 -0.22
C ASP A 655 19.52 8.36 -1.09
N GLU A 656 18.59 7.39 -1.08
CA GLU A 656 18.65 6.09 -1.76
C GLU A 656 17.40 5.86 -2.63
N ILE A 657 17.48 4.98 -3.63
CA ILE A 657 16.41 4.70 -4.59
C ILE A 657 16.13 3.20 -4.68
N GLY A 658 14.86 2.82 -4.54
CA GLY A 658 14.36 1.46 -4.73
C GLY A 658 13.77 1.22 -6.11
N LEU A 659 14.23 0.18 -6.80
CA LEU A 659 13.82 -0.18 -8.17
C LEU A 659 13.32 -1.62 -8.19
N SER A 660 12.09 -1.85 -8.64
CA SER A 660 11.52 -3.23 -8.71
C SER A 660 11.08 -3.60 -10.11
N THR A 661 10.09 -2.88 -10.65
CA THR A 661 9.48 -3.20 -11.95
C THR A 661 10.45 -3.07 -13.12
N ALA A 662 11.25 -2.00 -13.18
CA ALA A 662 12.24 -1.82 -14.25
C ALA A 662 13.30 -2.94 -14.28
N PRO A 663 13.94 -3.34 -13.15
CA PRO A 663 14.79 -4.52 -13.12
C PRO A 663 14.10 -5.82 -13.59
N LEU A 664 12.82 -6.04 -13.25
CA LEU A 664 12.08 -7.20 -13.76
C LEU A 664 11.81 -7.11 -15.27
N ILE A 665 11.53 -5.91 -15.80
CA ILE A 665 11.36 -5.68 -17.25
C ILE A 665 12.67 -6.00 -17.98
N VAL A 666 13.79 -5.52 -17.46
CA VAL A 666 15.14 -5.79 -17.99
C VAL A 666 15.47 -7.29 -17.99
N LEU A 667 14.97 -8.04 -17.00
CA LEU A 667 15.08 -9.51 -16.97
C LEU A 667 14.10 -10.23 -17.91
N GLY A 668 13.20 -9.52 -18.59
CA GLY A 668 12.30 -10.05 -19.61
C GLY A 668 10.80 -9.88 -19.34
N CYS A 669 10.39 -9.19 -18.27
CA CYS A 669 8.96 -9.01 -17.97
C CYS A 669 8.25 -8.22 -19.08
N THR A 670 7.16 -8.76 -19.60
CA THR A 670 6.33 -8.15 -20.66
C THR A 670 5.06 -7.49 -20.14
N MET A 671 4.96 -7.26 -18.82
CA MET A 671 3.81 -6.59 -18.17
C MET A 671 2.44 -7.22 -18.44
N MET A 672 2.37 -8.56 -18.55
CA MET A 672 1.11 -9.29 -18.75
C MET A 672 0.13 -9.25 -17.55
N ARG A 673 0.61 -8.88 -16.35
CA ARG A 673 -0.18 -8.81 -15.09
C ARG A 673 -0.86 -10.11 -14.65
N LYS A 674 -0.24 -11.24 -14.95
CA LYS A 674 -0.68 -12.59 -14.53
C LYS A 674 0.23 -13.22 -13.47
N CYS A 675 0.94 -12.40 -12.69
CA CYS A 675 1.95 -12.86 -11.73
C CYS A 675 1.34 -13.75 -10.64
N HIS A 676 0.09 -13.45 -10.26
CA HIS A 676 -0.67 -14.21 -9.28
C HIS A 676 -1.07 -15.58 -9.82
N LEU A 677 -1.34 -15.73 -11.12
CA LEU A 677 -1.86 -16.95 -11.75
C LEU A 677 -0.83 -18.06 -12.00
N ASN A 678 0.43 -17.87 -11.63
CA ASN A 678 1.54 -18.80 -11.91
C ASN A 678 1.81 -19.09 -13.41
N THR A 679 1.26 -18.26 -14.31
CA THR A 679 1.30 -18.47 -15.78
C THR A 679 2.22 -17.48 -16.49
N CYS A 680 3.29 -17.03 -15.83
CA CYS A 680 4.23 -16.08 -16.42
C CYS A 680 4.90 -16.66 -17.67
N PRO A 681 4.76 -16.03 -18.86
CA PRO A 681 5.23 -16.61 -20.12
C PRO A 681 6.76 -16.60 -20.27
N VAL A 682 7.46 -15.83 -19.44
CA VAL A 682 8.90 -15.55 -19.51
C VAL A 682 9.67 -16.05 -18.29
N GLY A 683 9.05 -16.92 -17.47
CA GLY A 683 9.75 -17.57 -16.34
C GLY A 683 10.11 -16.67 -15.15
N ILE A 684 9.57 -15.44 -15.06
CA ILE A 684 9.86 -14.51 -13.96
C ILE A 684 8.93 -14.74 -12.77
N ALA A 685 7.62 -14.56 -12.93
CA ALA A 685 6.66 -14.60 -11.81
C ALA A 685 5.91 -15.93 -11.74
N THR A 686 6.64 -17.04 -11.78
CA THR A 686 6.09 -18.41 -11.80
C THR A 686 7.00 -19.39 -11.07
N GLN A 687 6.39 -20.39 -10.45
CA GLN A 687 7.04 -21.57 -9.86
C GLN A 687 6.83 -22.83 -10.72
N ASP A 688 6.13 -22.71 -11.85
CA ASP A 688 5.98 -23.80 -12.81
C ASP A 688 7.35 -24.10 -13.47
N PRO A 689 7.85 -25.35 -13.39
CA PRO A 689 9.17 -25.70 -13.90
C PRO A 689 9.27 -25.63 -15.44
N VAL A 690 8.17 -25.81 -16.18
CA VAL A 690 8.15 -25.67 -17.64
C VAL A 690 8.24 -24.20 -18.03
N LEU A 691 7.54 -23.32 -17.31
CA LEU A 691 7.59 -21.88 -17.57
C LEU A 691 8.90 -21.25 -17.08
N ARG A 692 9.47 -21.72 -15.96
CA ARG A 692 10.79 -21.25 -15.46
C ARG A 692 11.91 -21.50 -16.46
N LYS A 693 11.89 -22.60 -17.22
CA LYS A 693 12.85 -22.86 -18.31
C LYS A 693 12.86 -21.78 -19.41
N LYS A 694 11.81 -20.94 -19.48
CA LYS A 694 11.73 -19.82 -20.44
C LYS A 694 12.42 -18.55 -19.93
N PHE A 695 12.95 -18.54 -18.71
CA PHE A 695 13.70 -17.41 -18.18
C PHE A 695 14.99 -17.22 -18.97
N ALA A 696 15.14 -16.05 -19.60
CA ALA A 696 16.29 -15.69 -20.42
C ALA A 696 17.07 -14.48 -19.89
N GLY A 697 16.65 -13.91 -18.76
CA GLY A 697 17.31 -12.77 -18.13
C GLY A 697 18.69 -13.15 -17.58
N LYS A 698 19.60 -12.17 -17.55
CA LYS A 698 20.95 -12.35 -17.00
C LYS A 698 21.31 -11.22 -16.04
N PRO A 699 22.20 -11.44 -15.05
CA PRO A 699 22.69 -10.38 -14.17
C PRO A 699 23.24 -9.18 -14.94
N GLU A 700 23.93 -9.42 -16.07
CA GLU A 700 24.52 -8.37 -16.90
C GLU A 700 23.49 -7.39 -17.43
N HIS A 701 22.25 -7.83 -17.71
CA HIS A 701 21.21 -6.94 -18.21
C HIS A 701 20.86 -5.88 -17.14
N VAL A 702 20.72 -6.31 -15.88
CA VAL A 702 20.43 -5.42 -14.74
C VAL A 702 21.61 -4.47 -14.50
N ILE A 703 22.84 -4.99 -14.57
CA ILE A 703 24.07 -4.18 -14.45
C ILE A 703 24.11 -3.09 -15.52
N ASN A 704 23.88 -3.45 -16.78
CA ASN A 704 23.89 -2.52 -17.90
C ASN A 704 22.85 -1.41 -17.69
N PHE A 705 21.62 -1.78 -17.35
CA PHE A 705 20.55 -0.81 -17.09
C PHE A 705 20.90 0.16 -15.96
N LEU A 706 21.39 -0.34 -14.82
CA LEU A 706 21.68 0.51 -13.66
C LEU A 706 22.85 1.47 -13.92
N PHE A 707 23.84 1.07 -14.71
CA PHE A 707 24.89 2.00 -15.15
C PHE A 707 24.36 3.04 -16.14
N MET A 708 23.50 2.68 -17.09
CA MET A 708 22.86 3.66 -17.99
C MET A 708 22.00 4.66 -17.19
N LEU A 709 21.25 4.18 -16.20
CA LEU A 709 20.48 5.02 -15.29
C LEU A 709 21.38 5.95 -14.48
N ALA A 710 22.50 5.46 -13.95
CA ALA A 710 23.44 6.29 -13.21
C ALA A 710 24.10 7.35 -14.11
N GLU A 711 24.44 7.03 -15.36
CA GLU A 711 24.94 8.03 -16.32
C GLU A 711 23.87 9.06 -16.69
N ASP A 712 22.61 8.65 -16.82
CA ASP A 712 21.48 9.57 -17.01
C ASP A 712 21.32 10.55 -15.83
N VAL A 713 21.46 10.06 -14.60
CA VAL A 713 21.53 10.89 -13.39
C VAL A 713 22.70 11.87 -13.46
N ARG A 714 23.90 11.43 -13.88
CA ARG A 714 25.07 12.31 -14.02
C ARG A 714 24.84 13.42 -15.05
N LYS A 715 24.18 13.13 -16.16
CA LYS A 715 23.83 14.15 -17.17
C LYS A 715 22.93 15.22 -16.56
N HIS A 716 21.90 14.84 -15.80
CA HIS A 716 21.03 15.80 -15.12
C HIS A 716 21.79 16.61 -14.05
N MET A 717 22.68 15.97 -13.28
CA MET A 717 23.54 16.63 -12.30
C MET A 717 24.46 17.67 -12.94
N ALA A 718 25.12 17.32 -14.04
CA ALA A 718 25.97 18.22 -14.82
C ALA A 718 25.17 19.43 -15.33
N ASN A 719 23.98 19.17 -15.88
CA ASN A 719 23.06 20.20 -16.37
C ASN A 719 22.56 21.12 -15.26
N LEU A 720 22.44 20.62 -14.02
CA LEU A 720 22.07 21.40 -12.83
C LEU A 720 23.27 22.11 -12.17
N GLY A 721 24.50 21.83 -12.61
CA GLY A 721 25.71 22.39 -12.01
C GLY A 721 26.07 21.77 -10.65
N VAL A 722 25.72 20.50 -10.43
CA VAL A 722 25.88 19.81 -9.14
C VAL A 722 26.83 18.62 -9.31
N ALA A 723 27.99 18.65 -8.65
CA ALA A 723 29.01 17.62 -8.80
C ALA A 723 28.75 16.34 -7.96
N LYS A 724 28.11 16.48 -6.79
CA LYS A 724 27.84 15.37 -5.85
C LYS A 724 26.35 15.19 -5.62
N TYR A 725 25.88 13.94 -5.63
CA TYR A 725 24.48 13.59 -5.42
C TYR A 725 23.97 14.09 -4.07
N GLN A 726 24.82 14.07 -3.04
CA GLN A 726 24.49 14.57 -1.71
C GLN A 726 24.02 16.04 -1.73
N ASP A 727 24.54 16.85 -2.66
CA ASP A 727 24.23 18.27 -2.76
C ASP A 727 22.89 18.54 -3.47
N LEU A 728 22.26 17.51 -4.04
CA LEU A 728 20.87 17.58 -4.54
C LEU A 728 19.85 17.45 -3.40
N ILE A 729 20.21 16.79 -2.31
CA ILE A 729 19.21 16.28 -1.36
C ILE A 729 18.47 17.44 -0.69
N GLY A 730 17.16 17.52 -0.92
CA GLY A 730 16.30 18.58 -0.39
C GLY A 730 16.39 19.94 -1.09
N ARG A 731 17.11 20.05 -2.22
CA ARG A 731 17.24 21.29 -3.03
C ARG A 731 16.01 21.53 -3.90
N THR A 732 14.86 21.71 -3.28
CA THR A 732 13.60 21.95 -3.99
C THR A 732 13.59 23.24 -4.83
N ASP A 733 14.54 24.15 -4.61
CA ASP A 733 14.78 25.34 -5.45
C ASP A 733 15.21 25.00 -6.89
N LEU A 734 15.70 23.78 -7.14
CA LEU A 734 16.03 23.27 -8.47
C LEU A 734 14.84 22.61 -9.18
N LEU A 735 13.66 22.64 -8.58
CA LEU A 735 12.40 22.17 -9.15
C LEU A 735 11.39 23.30 -9.25
N LYS A 736 10.63 23.32 -10.34
CA LYS A 736 9.43 24.14 -10.47
C LYS A 736 8.30 23.35 -11.12
N MET A 737 7.08 23.85 -10.97
CA MET A 737 5.96 23.35 -11.76
C MET A 737 6.20 23.66 -13.25
N THR A 738 5.80 22.74 -14.13
CA THR A 738 5.99 22.94 -15.56
C THR A 738 5.05 23.99 -16.12
N ASP A 739 5.61 24.92 -16.90
CA ASP A 739 4.85 25.93 -17.64
C ASP A 739 4.20 25.35 -18.92
N SER A 740 4.70 24.19 -19.37
CA SER A 740 4.33 23.54 -20.65
C SER A 740 3.17 22.55 -20.52
N ASN A 741 2.30 22.72 -19.52
CA ASN A 741 1.27 21.73 -19.22
C ASN A 741 0.06 21.78 -20.18
N ASN A 742 0.01 20.84 -21.11
CA ASN A 742 -1.11 20.67 -22.02
C ASN A 742 -2.31 19.94 -21.39
N ASN A 743 -2.16 19.37 -20.19
CA ASN A 743 -3.27 18.69 -19.51
C ASN A 743 -4.23 19.72 -18.88
N PRO A 744 -5.52 19.75 -19.27
CA PRO A 744 -6.47 20.74 -18.79
C PRO A 744 -6.77 20.62 -17.28
N LYS A 745 -6.56 19.45 -16.67
CA LYS A 745 -6.80 19.26 -15.23
C LYS A 745 -5.58 19.54 -14.36
N ALA A 746 -4.38 19.32 -14.89
CA ALA A 746 -3.16 19.53 -14.12
C ALA A 746 -2.93 21.01 -13.74
N LYS A 747 -3.49 21.96 -14.51
CA LYS A 747 -3.47 23.40 -14.21
C LYS A 747 -4.14 23.79 -12.90
N PHE A 748 -5.00 22.94 -12.36
CA PHE A 748 -5.67 23.17 -11.08
C PHE A 748 -4.85 22.71 -9.87
N LEU A 749 -3.73 22.01 -10.09
CA LEU A 749 -2.90 21.51 -9.00
C LEU A 749 -2.01 22.62 -8.44
N ASN A 750 -1.74 22.56 -7.15
CA ASN A 750 -0.79 23.40 -6.45
C ASN A 750 0.26 22.53 -5.75
N LEU A 751 1.46 22.44 -6.31
CA LEU A 751 2.57 21.65 -5.75
C LEU A 751 3.50 22.47 -4.84
N SER A 752 3.20 23.73 -4.55
CA SER A 752 4.03 24.55 -3.65
C SER A 752 4.25 23.95 -2.25
N PRO A 753 3.31 23.21 -1.62
CA PRO A 753 3.59 22.56 -0.34
C PRO A 753 4.66 21.46 -0.44
N VAL A 754 4.70 20.75 -1.58
CA VAL A 754 5.68 19.69 -1.86
C VAL A 754 7.07 20.31 -2.13
N LEU A 755 7.11 21.44 -2.82
CA LEU A 755 8.36 22.14 -3.20
C LEU A 755 8.91 23.06 -2.09
N ARG A 756 8.33 23.04 -0.90
CA ARG A 756 8.80 23.87 0.21
C ARG A 756 10.16 23.38 0.70
N ASN A 757 11.15 24.27 0.68
CA ASN A 757 12.49 23.98 1.18
C ASN A 757 12.48 23.81 2.71
N ALA A 758 12.90 22.64 3.20
CA ALA A 758 12.86 22.29 4.61
C ALA A 758 13.85 23.12 5.47
N LEU A 759 15.00 23.53 4.91
CA LEU A 759 15.98 24.35 5.61
C LEU A 759 15.52 25.80 5.80
N HIS A 760 14.59 26.30 4.99
CA HIS A 760 13.91 27.57 5.29
C HIS A 760 12.99 27.46 6.51
N MET A 761 12.46 26.25 6.77
CA MET A 761 11.59 26.00 7.92
C MET A 761 12.41 25.83 9.21
N ARG A 762 13.59 25.19 9.12
CA ARG A 762 14.54 25.07 10.23
C ARG A 762 16.00 25.20 9.72
N PRO A 763 16.56 26.43 9.72
CA PRO A 763 17.93 26.67 9.26
C PRO A 763 18.98 25.97 10.12
N GLY A 764 20.12 25.62 9.52
CA GLY A 764 21.30 25.06 10.21
C GLY A 764 21.20 23.59 10.62
N VAL A 765 20.11 22.89 10.27
CA VAL A 765 19.96 21.45 10.52
C VAL A 765 20.83 20.66 9.56
N ASN A 766 21.55 19.66 10.08
CA ASN A 766 22.27 18.70 9.27
C ASN A 766 21.28 17.74 8.57
N ILE A 767 21.32 17.71 7.23
CA ILE A 767 20.43 16.88 6.40
C ILE A 767 21.14 15.71 5.71
N ILE A 768 22.41 15.48 6.03
CA ILE A 768 23.16 14.33 5.51
C ILE A 768 22.68 13.08 6.25
N GLY A 769 21.87 12.25 5.60
CA GLY A 769 21.30 11.05 6.20
C GLY A 769 22.36 10.06 6.68
N GLY A 770 22.23 9.58 7.92
CA GLY A 770 23.15 8.64 8.54
C GLY A 770 24.51 9.23 8.95
N SER A 771 24.68 10.55 8.90
CA SER A 771 25.90 11.21 9.39
C SER A 771 26.00 11.21 10.92
N GLU A 772 24.87 11.10 11.62
CA GLU A 772 24.81 10.83 13.06
C GLU A 772 24.37 9.38 13.29
N SER A 773 25.23 8.56 13.91
CA SER A 773 24.89 7.18 14.27
C SER A 773 23.85 7.13 15.39
N GLN A 774 22.96 6.14 15.32
CA GLN A 774 22.04 5.83 16.41
C GLN A 774 22.76 5.05 17.52
N ASP A 775 22.63 5.50 18.77
CA ASP A 775 23.20 4.81 19.93
C ASP A 775 22.20 3.80 20.51
N PHE A 776 22.50 2.51 20.39
CA PHE A 776 21.70 1.41 20.93
C PHE A 776 22.14 0.94 22.32
N GLN A 777 23.27 1.44 22.83
CA GLN A 777 23.86 1.04 24.12
C GLN A 777 24.14 -0.46 24.23
N LEU A 778 24.55 -1.10 23.11
CA LEU A 778 24.80 -2.54 23.06
C LEU A 778 25.95 -2.96 24.00
N GLU A 779 26.90 -2.06 24.25
CA GLU A 779 28.03 -2.25 25.15
C GLU A 779 27.63 -2.40 26.63
N LYS A 780 26.46 -1.89 27.03
CA LYS A 780 25.96 -1.96 28.41
C LYS A 780 25.15 -3.22 28.71
N ARG A 781 24.95 -4.10 27.72
CA ARG A 781 24.05 -5.24 27.83
C ARG A 781 24.66 -6.40 28.62
N MET A 782 23.81 -7.10 29.35
CA MET A 782 24.19 -8.31 30.09
C MET A 782 24.65 -9.45 29.16
N ASP A 783 24.22 -9.46 27.90
CA ASP A 783 24.70 -10.37 26.85
C ASP A 783 26.23 -10.37 26.71
N ASN A 784 26.91 -9.25 26.98
CA ASN A 784 28.38 -9.19 26.87
C ASN A 784 29.08 -10.10 27.89
N ILE A 785 28.45 -10.34 29.05
CA ILE A 785 28.92 -11.32 30.03
C ILE A 785 28.78 -12.74 29.47
N LEU A 786 27.64 -13.03 28.85
CA LEU A 786 27.37 -14.33 28.23
C LEU A 786 28.36 -14.64 27.11
N ILE A 787 28.56 -13.69 26.20
CA ILE A 787 29.46 -13.83 25.04
C ILE A 787 30.88 -14.12 25.52
N THR A 788 31.38 -13.35 26.49
CA THR A 788 32.71 -13.57 27.06
C THR A 788 32.86 -14.97 27.66
N ALA A 789 31.86 -15.42 28.44
CA ALA A 789 31.89 -16.75 29.06
C ALA A 789 31.72 -17.89 28.05
N ALA A 790 30.94 -17.69 27.00
CA ALA A 790 30.66 -18.70 25.98
C ALA A 790 31.71 -18.76 24.86
N GLN A 791 32.58 -17.76 24.74
CA GLN A 791 33.58 -17.67 23.67
C GLN A 791 34.41 -18.95 23.48
N PRO A 792 34.94 -19.61 24.53
CA PRO A 792 35.68 -20.87 24.35
C PRO A 792 34.85 -22.00 23.74
N VAL A 793 33.53 -22.03 23.98
CA VAL A 793 32.62 -23.02 23.39
C VAL A 793 32.32 -22.67 21.93
N ILE A 794 32.06 -21.40 21.63
CA ILE A 794 31.90 -20.90 20.26
C ILE A 794 33.19 -21.12 19.46
N ASP A 795 34.35 -21.09 20.10
CA ASP A 795 35.65 -21.35 19.46
C ASP A 795 35.96 -22.84 19.28
N GLY A 796 35.14 -23.73 19.84
CA GLY A 796 35.37 -25.17 19.82
C GLY A 796 36.50 -25.62 20.76
N LEU A 797 36.98 -24.74 21.63
CA LEU A 797 38.00 -25.03 22.65
C LEU A 797 37.40 -25.79 23.84
N GLN A 798 36.11 -25.58 24.11
CA GLN A 798 35.33 -26.27 25.15
C GLN A 798 34.05 -26.86 24.56
N LYS A 799 33.56 -27.95 25.17
CA LYS A 799 32.30 -28.59 24.76
C LYS A 799 31.07 -27.87 25.31
N SER A 800 31.18 -27.35 26.54
CA SER A 800 30.06 -26.74 27.24
C SER A 800 30.47 -25.71 28.28
N VAL A 801 29.57 -24.77 28.59
CA VAL A 801 29.67 -23.83 29.72
C VAL A 801 28.37 -23.75 30.51
N ASN A 802 28.45 -23.46 31.82
CA ASN A 802 27.31 -23.16 32.68
C ASN A 802 27.47 -21.74 33.23
N ILE A 803 26.41 -20.93 33.15
CA ILE A 803 26.41 -19.52 33.54
C ILE A 803 25.19 -19.27 34.45
N GLU A 804 25.40 -18.63 35.61
CA GLU A 804 24.32 -18.29 36.54
C GLU A 804 24.28 -16.76 36.75
N LEU A 805 23.13 -16.12 36.54
CA LEU A 805 22.95 -14.66 36.64
C LEU A 805 21.60 -14.30 37.27
N THR A 806 21.45 -13.04 37.68
CA THR A 806 20.15 -12.45 38.06
C THR A 806 19.70 -11.52 36.95
N ILE A 807 18.41 -11.53 36.62
CA ILE A 807 17.82 -10.73 35.54
C ILE A 807 16.68 -9.83 36.07
N ASN A 808 16.47 -8.70 35.41
CA ASN A 808 15.36 -7.78 35.66
C ASN A 808 14.67 -7.36 34.35
N ASN A 809 13.55 -6.66 34.45
CA ASN A 809 12.70 -6.34 33.30
C ASN A 809 13.36 -5.37 32.30
N GLU A 810 14.45 -4.69 32.67
CA GLU A 810 15.21 -3.82 31.78
C GLU A 810 16.11 -4.63 30.82
N CYS A 811 16.38 -5.90 31.15
CA CYS A 811 17.18 -6.82 30.35
C CYS A 811 16.36 -7.39 29.17
N ARG A 812 16.21 -6.58 28.13
CA ARG A 812 15.48 -6.91 26.89
C ARG A 812 16.35 -7.63 25.86
N ALA A 813 15.70 -8.42 25.00
CA ALA A 813 16.34 -9.20 23.93
C ALA A 813 17.54 -10.06 24.41
N PHE A 814 17.48 -10.55 25.66
CA PHE A 814 18.58 -11.29 26.27
C PHE A 814 18.90 -12.55 25.47
N VAL A 815 20.20 -12.88 25.30
CA VAL A 815 20.76 -13.98 24.47
C VAL A 815 20.79 -13.72 22.95
N SER A 816 20.09 -12.71 22.42
CA SER A 816 20.05 -12.50 20.97
C SER A 816 21.42 -12.24 20.35
N THR A 817 22.32 -11.51 21.04
CA THR A 817 23.66 -11.22 20.50
C THR A 817 24.62 -12.40 20.64
N LEU A 818 24.47 -13.21 21.68
CA LEU A 818 25.15 -14.50 21.75
C LEU A 818 24.78 -15.39 20.56
N SER A 819 23.49 -15.42 20.21
CA SER A 819 22.99 -16.22 19.09
C SER A 819 23.51 -15.72 17.73
N TYR A 820 23.68 -14.41 17.57
CA TYR A 820 24.36 -13.82 16.40
C TYR A 820 25.77 -14.42 16.20
N HIS A 821 26.61 -14.43 17.24
CA HIS A 821 27.98 -14.94 17.13
C HIS A 821 28.03 -16.43 16.78
N ILE A 822 27.12 -17.23 17.36
CA ILE A 822 26.99 -18.65 17.03
C ILE A 822 26.54 -18.82 15.57
N SER A 823 25.50 -18.10 15.14
CA SER A 823 24.96 -18.19 13.78
C SER A 823 25.92 -17.71 12.71
N MET A 824 26.75 -16.70 12.98
CA MET A 824 27.81 -16.26 12.06
C MET A 824 28.85 -17.35 11.80
N LYS A 825 29.10 -18.23 12.78
CA LYS A 825 30.12 -19.28 12.67
C LYS A 825 29.56 -20.63 12.21
N TYR A 826 28.37 -20.99 12.69
CA TYR A 826 27.78 -22.32 12.52
C TYR A 826 26.49 -22.32 11.69
N GLY A 827 25.99 -21.16 11.26
CA GLY A 827 24.75 -21.04 10.50
C GLY A 827 23.54 -21.55 11.27
N ASP A 828 22.57 -22.12 10.54
CA ASP A 828 21.35 -22.73 11.12
C ASP A 828 21.63 -24.03 11.88
N ALA A 829 22.81 -24.65 11.70
CA ALA A 829 23.16 -25.88 12.42
C ALA A 829 23.40 -25.63 13.91
N GLY A 830 23.83 -24.40 14.27
CA GLY A 830 24.11 -24.00 15.64
C GLY A 830 25.20 -24.84 16.31
N LEU A 831 25.12 -24.94 17.64
CA LEU A 831 25.99 -25.79 18.45
C LEU A 831 25.31 -27.13 18.78
N PRO A 832 26.07 -28.15 19.21
CA PRO A 832 25.49 -29.33 19.84
C PRO A 832 24.58 -28.97 21.03
N ASP A 833 23.62 -29.86 21.34
CA ASP A 833 22.67 -29.63 22.41
C ASP A 833 23.38 -29.48 23.78
N ASN A 834 22.88 -28.57 24.62
CA ASN A 834 23.44 -28.25 25.95
C ASN A 834 24.89 -27.73 25.95
N SER A 835 25.37 -27.16 24.84
CA SER A 835 26.68 -26.49 24.78
C SER A 835 26.73 -25.22 25.64
N ILE A 836 25.66 -24.44 25.76
CA ILE A 836 25.65 -23.25 26.62
C ILE A 836 24.42 -23.32 27.51
N ASN A 837 24.64 -23.46 28.82
CA ASN A 837 23.57 -23.58 29.81
C ASN A 837 23.54 -22.33 30.68
N ILE A 838 22.41 -21.62 30.68
CA ILE A 838 22.23 -20.35 31.40
C ILE A 838 21.11 -20.55 32.42
N LYS A 839 21.38 -20.24 33.69
CA LYS A 839 20.39 -20.21 34.76
C LYS A 839 20.20 -18.78 35.23
N LEU A 840 18.97 -18.34 35.26
CA LEU A 840 18.59 -16.99 35.65
C LEU A 840 17.62 -17.03 36.82
N LYS A 841 17.67 -15.99 37.64
CA LYS A 841 16.65 -15.70 38.66
C LYS A 841 16.16 -14.26 38.52
N GLY A 842 14.84 -14.05 38.58
CA GLY A 842 14.24 -12.72 38.53
C GLY A 842 13.15 -12.60 37.46
N SER A 843 12.98 -11.39 36.90
CA SER A 843 11.92 -11.07 35.95
C SER A 843 12.53 -10.63 34.62
N ALA A 844 12.32 -11.34 33.52
CA ALA A 844 12.93 -10.99 32.23
C ALA A 844 12.14 -9.91 31.47
N GLY A 845 12.85 -9.02 30.77
CA GLY A 845 12.24 -8.00 29.92
C GLY A 845 11.61 -8.54 28.63
N GLN A 846 11.11 -7.63 27.79
CA GLN A 846 10.56 -7.96 26.47
C GLN A 846 11.57 -8.74 25.62
N SER A 847 11.05 -9.62 24.76
CA SER A 847 11.83 -10.37 23.78
C SER A 847 12.90 -11.27 24.40
N PHE A 848 12.66 -11.76 25.62
CA PHE A 848 13.55 -12.70 26.30
C PHE A 848 13.85 -13.93 25.41
N CYS A 849 15.14 -14.18 25.16
CA CYS A 849 15.61 -15.25 24.27
C CYS A 849 15.11 -15.16 22.81
N ALA A 850 14.88 -13.94 22.31
CA ALA A 850 14.55 -13.73 20.91
C ALA A 850 15.68 -14.20 19.98
N PHE A 851 15.30 -14.87 18.89
CA PHE A 851 16.19 -15.46 17.88
C PHE A 851 17.24 -16.42 18.45
N MET A 852 16.94 -17.08 19.58
CA MET A 852 17.90 -17.97 20.22
C MET A 852 18.18 -19.22 19.37
N THR A 853 19.45 -19.44 19.07
CA THR A 853 19.92 -20.53 18.19
C THR A 853 20.09 -21.86 18.94
N LYS A 854 20.20 -22.95 18.17
CA LYS A 854 20.44 -24.31 18.68
C LYS A 854 21.72 -24.41 19.50
N GLY A 855 21.65 -25.18 20.59
CA GLY A 855 22.75 -25.44 21.52
C GLY A 855 22.85 -24.48 22.70
N VAL A 856 21.94 -23.50 22.77
CA VAL A 856 21.74 -22.63 23.94
C VAL A 856 20.51 -23.09 24.72
N HIS A 857 20.68 -23.33 26.02
CA HIS A 857 19.64 -23.73 26.96
C HIS A 857 19.53 -22.70 28.08
N VAL A 858 18.34 -22.12 28.28
CA VAL A 858 18.09 -21.07 29.26
C VAL A 858 17.00 -21.50 30.22
N THR A 859 17.30 -21.43 31.52
CA THR A 859 16.33 -21.65 32.60
C THR A 859 16.14 -20.36 33.37
N LEU A 860 14.90 -19.98 33.66
CA LEU A 860 14.52 -18.79 34.41
C LEU A 860 13.63 -19.17 35.59
N GLU A 861 14.15 -18.97 36.79
CA GLU A 861 13.37 -19.03 38.03
C GLU A 861 12.73 -17.64 38.30
N GLY A 862 11.45 -17.49 37.95
CA GLY A 862 10.70 -16.23 38.07
C GLY A 862 9.64 -16.06 36.98
N ASP A 863 9.64 -14.91 36.30
CA ASP A 863 8.67 -14.54 35.26
C ASP A 863 9.34 -13.81 34.07
N ALA A 864 8.59 -13.65 32.97
CA ALA A 864 9.04 -12.91 31.79
C ALA A 864 7.89 -12.08 31.21
N ASN A 865 8.22 -10.97 30.57
CA ASN A 865 7.25 -10.16 29.83
C ASN A 865 6.97 -10.75 28.42
N ASP A 866 6.41 -9.96 27.51
CA ASP A 866 6.00 -10.39 26.17
C ASP A 866 7.16 -10.89 25.31
N TYR A 867 6.80 -11.62 24.26
CA TYR A 867 7.69 -12.04 23.18
C TYR A 867 8.80 -13.03 23.59
N VAL A 868 8.60 -13.82 24.66
CA VAL A 868 9.47 -14.95 25.01
C VAL A 868 9.70 -15.84 23.78
N GLY A 869 10.97 -16.08 23.43
CA GLY A 869 11.33 -16.95 22.31
C GLY A 869 10.84 -16.44 20.94
N LYS A 870 10.66 -15.12 20.79
CA LYS A 870 10.35 -14.50 19.49
C LYS A 870 11.35 -14.94 18.42
N GLY A 871 10.86 -15.63 17.39
CA GLY A 871 11.73 -16.16 16.32
C GLY A 871 12.72 -17.23 16.78
N LEU A 872 12.39 -18.00 17.83
CA LEU A 872 13.22 -19.09 18.36
C LEU A 872 13.75 -19.99 17.24
N SER A 873 15.07 -20.15 17.19
CA SER A 873 15.81 -20.82 16.10
C SER A 873 16.52 -22.08 16.61
N GLY A 874 15.81 -22.89 17.40
CA GLY A 874 16.26 -24.21 17.85
C GLY A 874 16.88 -24.29 19.25
N GLY A 875 16.96 -23.19 19.99
CA GLY A 875 17.32 -23.20 21.41
C GLY A 875 16.18 -23.68 22.33
N GLU A 876 16.48 -23.86 23.62
CA GLU A 876 15.49 -24.29 24.63
C GLU A 876 15.35 -23.25 25.76
N ILE A 877 14.11 -22.90 26.09
CA ILE A 877 13.75 -21.94 27.15
C ILE A 877 12.85 -22.64 28.15
N VAL A 878 13.20 -22.58 29.44
CA VAL A 878 12.38 -23.11 30.54
C VAL A 878 12.14 -22.00 31.55
N ILE A 879 10.88 -21.65 31.79
CA ILE A 879 10.48 -20.65 32.79
C ILE A 879 9.64 -21.34 33.85
N PHE A 880 9.99 -21.15 35.11
CA PHE A 880 9.27 -21.75 36.24
C PHE A 880 9.24 -20.77 37.43
N PRO A 881 8.19 -20.83 38.27
CA PRO A 881 8.08 -19.93 39.42
C PRO A 881 9.21 -20.17 40.42
N THR A 882 9.50 -19.15 41.23
CA THR A 882 10.46 -19.28 42.34
C THR A 882 10.06 -20.44 43.25
N LYS A 883 11.05 -21.23 43.71
CA LYS A 883 10.76 -22.28 44.68
C LYS A 883 10.23 -21.63 45.95
N ILE A 884 8.93 -21.77 46.21
CA ILE A 884 8.28 -21.31 47.44
C ILE A 884 9.00 -21.98 48.60
N VAL A 885 9.79 -21.22 49.36
CA VAL A 885 10.17 -21.63 50.71
C VAL A 885 8.87 -21.53 51.50
N ASN A 886 8.29 -22.70 51.84
CA ASN A 886 7.12 -22.77 52.72
C ASN A 886 7.38 -21.89 53.95
N ILE A 887 6.68 -20.76 54.04
CA ILE A 887 6.58 -20.03 55.29
C ILE A 887 5.77 -20.94 56.21
N PRO A 888 6.30 -21.40 57.35
CA PRO A 888 5.50 -22.16 58.30
C PRO A 888 4.34 -21.27 58.74
N ILE A 889 3.12 -21.81 58.60
CA ILE A 889 1.83 -21.17 58.87
C ILE A 889 1.82 -20.47 60.23
#